data_AF-A0A7S2RT70-F1
#
_entry.id   AF-A0A7S2RT70-F1
#
_cell.length_a   1.000
_cell.length_b   1.000
_cell.length_c   1.000
_cell.angle_alpha   90.00
_cell.angle_beta   90.00
_cell.angle_gamma   90.00
#
_symmetry.space_group_name_H-M   'P 1'
#
loop_
_entity.id
_entity.type
_entity.pdbx_description
1 polymer ?
#
loop_
_entity_poly.entity_id
_entity_poly.type
_entity_poly.pdbx_seq_one_letter_code
_entity_poly.pdbx_strand_id
1 'polypeptide(L)'
;LNVIQALALLAKPDGIVVKNEEYFEDIADIFDHTVEIAVRECPMICDQHFVMGSNRIDFMKPQFERLKGVETLLYNPLLNTTDHFDMIKRYSRNDAISQDKCGDLKEDKGDQVKAGILMIVNAEEADGATKSVDTLTQILVSAVTKEDLTVLSVTSKPTDTGVVIILVLQEAFVSVRTWTSYKYCAIDLHFWGAFEKQEKLKQSLQEAVGSTLISSYRVVVGGMIGANTWESDRKKIGPVITNTRKCDKYSDHEIDETMLNVDVLVEESLVLIEDKKGTIVIMCGDVDRSGCATLNAFKKVETSFSVVAILSCSISSEELVSSEEGSIKIVTMCEKDLESVLQEIVETYGAISGVFIDSKVNDTGIVRLGEIMGRKQNQRKIFMPSAMFVLPLLDDIRIGFMKKLRLQALSYQPQAVEVNVGGVDSSVKIGFAFYGDSELLPRLATICEDIESRTNLSTEIFHLDGMVTKPIMDFEPRMYVQEDYDNIPALEQYSKQLPLGSQSICQLQFKRSNNLITSSSLADAVGFALRLKFTSIQELSVTEEVGDGALIVALFSEGHVIVSWGGSDRVDMNVFTYNEDIKHGNDIVNVFTSQIPGFNVILLDEQPRGVHRVINFSKDMGSRTPGCWDTYDMCHVFASQGDCNEGDRKEWMHKHCHKSCDICTSS
;
A
#
# COMPACT_ATOMS: atom_id res chain seq x y z
N LEU A 1 14.18 -12.36 1.15
CA LEU A 1 13.41 -11.10 0.98
C LEU A 1 12.95 -10.65 2.35
N ASN A 2 13.12 -9.38 2.69
CA ASN A 2 12.40 -8.79 3.84
C ASN A 2 10.92 -8.54 3.46
N VAL A 3 10.09 -8.16 4.44
CA VAL A 3 8.64 -7.96 4.21
C VAL A 3 8.37 -6.88 3.16
N ILE A 4 9.12 -5.77 3.14
CA ILE A 4 8.91 -4.67 2.18
C ILE A 4 9.29 -5.11 0.76
N GLN A 5 10.40 -5.84 0.61
CA GLN A 5 10.81 -6.44 -0.67
C GLN A 5 9.76 -7.43 -1.18
N ALA A 6 9.18 -8.24 -0.31
CA ALA A 6 8.10 -9.16 -0.69
C ALA A 6 6.83 -8.40 -1.11
N LEU A 7 6.46 -7.34 -0.39
CA LEU A 7 5.32 -6.49 -0.75
C LEU A 7 5.51 -5.77 -2.10
N ALA A 8 6.74 -5.34 -2.39
CA ALA A 8 7.07 -4.74 -3.69
C ALA A 8 6.82 -5.71 -4.85
N LEU A 9 7.09 -7.01 -4.69
CA LEU A 9 6.78 -8.03 -5.70
C LEU A 9 5.27 -8.29 -5.88
N LEU A 10 4.45 -7.93 -4.89
CA LEU A 10 2.99 -8.08 -4.94
C LEU A 10 2.30 -6.83 -5.50
N ALA A 11 2.99 -5.69 -5.54
CA ALA A 11 2.46 -4.48 -6.15
C ALA A 11 2.30 -4.70 -7.67
N LYS A 12 1.18 -4.22 -8.21
CA LYS A 12 1.02 -4.09 -9.67
C LYS A 12 2.11 -3.16 -10.23
N PRO A 13 2.39 -3.18 -11.54
CA PRO A 13 3.37 -2.27 -12.14
C PRO A 13 3.10 -0.79 -11.80
N ASP A 14 1.83 -0.38 -11.83
CA ASP A 14 1.40 0.99 -11.47
C ASP A 14 0.96 1.09 -9.99
N GLY A 15 1.31 0.09 -9.19
CA GLY A 15 1.01 0.02 -7.77
C GLY A 15 1.89 0.97 -6.95
N ILE A 16 1.33 1.40 -5.82
CA ILE A 16 2.03 2.21 -4.82
C ILE A 16 2.02 1.43 -3.51
N VAL A 17 3.19 1.25 -2.91
CA VAL A 17 3.30 0.75 -1.53
C VAL A 17 3.41 1.95 -0.61
N VAL A 18 2.56 1.99 0.42
CA VAL A 18 2.53 3.08 1.40
C VAL A 18 2.89 2.54 2.77
N LYS A 19 3.78 3.23 3.47
CA LYS A 19 4.06 3.04 4.89
C LYS A 19 3.84 4.36 5.62
N ASN A 20 3.20 4.27 6.76
CA ASN A 20 3.08 5.36 7.71
C ASN A 20 4.21 5.15 8.73
N GLU A 21 5.24 6.03 8.72
CA GLU A 21 6.48 6.07 9.53
C GLU A 21 7.75 6.35 8.68
N GLU A 22 8.88 6.59 9.32
CA GLU A 22 10.20 6.89 8.72
C GLU A 22 10.83 5.66 8.03
N TYR A 23 10.25 5.22 6.91
CA TYR A 23 10.74 4.12 6.08
C TYR A 23 11.38 4.59 4.77
N PHE A 24 11.76 5.86 4.66
CA PHE A 24 12.19 6.45 3.38
C PHE A 24 13.36 5.71 2.76
N GLU A 25 14.43 5.46 3.50
CA GLU A 25 15.62 4.78 2.98
C GLU A 25 15.31 3.32 2.56
N ASP A 26 14.55 2.60 3.41
CA ASP A 26 14.18 1.20 3.15
C ASP A 26 13.32 1.07 1.88
N ILE A 27 12.38 1.99 1.67
CA ILE A 27 11.50 2.02 0.49
C ILE A 27 12.27 2.53 -0.73
N ALA A 28 13.08 3.58 -0.58
CA ALA A 28 13.93 4.11 -1.64
C ALA A 28 14.78 2.99 -2.22
N ASP A 29 15.46 2.20 -1.40
CA ASP A 29 16.29 1.07 -1.84
C ASP A 29 15.56 0.02 -2.69
N ILE A 30 14.22 -0.03 -2.62
CA ILE A 30 13.37 -1.05 -3.24
C ILE A 30 12.66 -0.54 -4.50
N PHE A 31 12.30 0.74 -4.58
CA PHE A 31 11.49 1.31 -5.66
C PHE A 31 12.25 2.34 -6.49
N ASP A 32 11.88 2.46 -7.78
CA ASP A 32 12.49 3.44 -8.68
C ASP A 32 12.11 4.87 -8.32
N HIS A 33 10.88 5.09 -7.85
CA HIS A 33 10.39 6.37 -7.38
C HIS A 33 9.94 6.22 -5.92
N THR A 34 10.46 7.07 -5.05
CA THR A 34 10.05 7.11 -3.64
C THR A 34 9.81 8.54 -3.21
N VAL A 35 8.69 8.77 -2.54
CA VAL A 35 8.34 10.07 -1.98
C VAL A 35 7.96 9.92 -0.51
N GLU A 36 8.38 10.87 0.31
CA GLU A 36 7.85 11.08 1.64
C GLU A 36 6.95 12.31 1.61
N ILE A 37 5.71 12.16 2.04
CA ILE A 37 4.81 13.28 2.27
C ILE A 37 4.55 13.45 3.76
N ALA A 38 4.49 14.70 4.21
CA ALA A 38 4.02 15.03 5.55
C ALA A 38 2.59 15.54 5.45
N VAL A 39 1.67 14.78 6.05
CA VAL A 39 0.27 15.18 6.20
C VAL A 39 0.12 15.75 7.59
N ARG A 40 -0.19 17.04 7.67
CA ARG A 40 -0.46 17.70 8.93
C ARG A 40 -1.91 17.50 9.31
N GLU A 41 -2.18 17.65 10.60
CA GLU A 41 -3.57 17.72 11.10
C GLU A 41 -4.38 16.43 10.85
N CYS A 42 -3.73 15.26 10.79
CA CYS A 42 -4.47 14.00 10.72
C CYS A 42 -5.28 13.81 12.01
N PRO A 43 -6.60 13.55 11.91
CA PRO A 43 -7.41 13.24 13.08
C PRO A 43 -6.78 12.08 13.88
N MET A 44 -6.80 12.17 15.21
CA MET A 44 -6.28 11.18 16.17
C MET A 44 -4.75 11.01 16.25
N ILE A 45 -4.00 11.25 15.17
CA ILE A 45 -2.56 10.90 15.10
C ILE A 45 -1.65 12.13 14.84
N CYS A 46 -2.23 13.33 14.79
CA CYS A 46 -1.53 14.62 14.58
C CYS A 46 -0.76 14.66 13.25
N ASP A 47 0.53 14.97 13.26
CA ASP A 47 1.36 14.99 12.05
C ASP A 47 1.76 13.56 11.68
N GLN A 48 1.56 13.19 10.41
CA GLN A 48 1.88 11.86 9.88
C GLN A 48 2.84 11.98 8.70
N HIS A 49 3.75 11.02 8.61
CA HIS A 49 4.70 10.90 7.52
C HIS A 49 4.36 9.63 6.73
N PHE A 50 3.99 9.79 5.47
CA PHE A 50 3.73 8.68 4.58
C PHE A 50 4.86 8.56 3.58
N VAL A 51 5.53 7.42 3.61
CA VAL A 51 6.53 7.05 2.62
C VAL A 51 5.86 6.16 1.59
N MET A 52 5.97 6.54 0.33
CA MET A 52 5.34 5.89 -0.81
C MET A 52 6.40 5.49 -1.82
N GLY A 53 6.33 4.24 -2.29
CA GLY A 53 7.24 3.70 -3.31
C GLY A 53 6.48 3.18 -4.52
N SER A 54 6.99 3.43 -5.72
CA SER A 54 6.50 2.89 -7.00
C SER A 54 7.63 2.68 -8.00
N ASN A 55 7.51 1.67 -8.86
CA ASN A 55 8.46 1.45 -9.96
C ASN A 55 8.07 2.21 -11.25
N ARG A 56 6.87 2.80 -11.31
CA ARG A 56 6.36 3.47 -12.51
C ARG A 56 5.81 4.87 -12.29
N ILE A 57 5.21 5.11 -11.13
CA ILE A 57 4.60 6.41 -10.83
C ILE A 57 5.69 7.37 -10.37
N ASP A 58 5.94 8.38 -11.19
CA ASP A 58 6.76 9.53 -10.81
C ASP A 58 5.91 10.49 -9.97
N PHE A 59 6.24 10.59 -8.68
CA PHE A 59 5.53 11.44 -7.73
C PHE A 59 5.77 12.94 -7.95
N MET A 60 6.77 13.33 -8.73
CA MET A 60 7.04 14.72 -9.08
C MET A 60 6.23 15.21 -10.29
N LYS A 61 5.62 14.27 -11.06
CA LYS A 61 4.79 14.56 -12.24
C LYS A 61 3.37 13.99 -12.07
N PRO A 62 2.56 14.51 -11.13
CA PRO A 62 1.26 13.92 -10.80
C PRO A 62 0.22 14.09 -11.92
N GLN A 63 -0.68 13.11 -12.04
CA GLN A 63 -1.86 13.16 -12.92
C GLN A 63 -3.15 13.20 -12.09
N PHE A 64 -3.91 14.28 -12.22
CA PHE A 64 -5.10 14.55 -11.39
C PHE A 64 -6.44 14.42 -12.15
N GLU A 65 -6.44 13.97 -13.41
CA GLU A 65 -7.65 13.87 -14.24
C GLU A 65 -8.76 13.04 -13.59
N ARG A 66 -8.38 11.97 -12.89
CA ARG A 66 -9.30 11.05 -12.21
C ARG A 66 -10.00 11.65 -10.98
N LEU A 67 -9.52 12.78 -10.45
CA LEU A 67 -10.11 13.44 -9.28
C LEU A 67 -11.20 14.45 -9.66
N LYS A 68 -11.37 14.76 -10.95
CA LYS A 68 -12.42 15.66 -11.43
C LYS A 68 -13.82 15.07 -11.13
N GLY A 69 -14.62 15.80 -10.35
CA GLY A 69 -16.00 15.43 -10.03
C GLY A 69 -16.17 14.48 -8.84
N VAL A 70 -15.12 14.24 -8.05
CA VAL A 70 -15.23 13.46 -6.81
C VAL A 70 -15.65 14.38 -5.66
N GLU A 71 -16.91 14.31 -5.24
CA GLU A 71 -17.49 15.16 -4.20
C GLU A 71 -17.17 14.69 -2.76
N THR A 72 -16.69 13.46 -2.59
CA THR A 72 -16.50 12.79 -1.28
C THR A 72 -15.06 12.75 -0.80
N LEU A 73 -14.23 13.72 -1.22
CA LEU A 73 -12.83 13.79 -0.78
C LEU A 73 -12.77 14.41 0.63
N LEU A 74 -12.18 13.67 1.58
CA LEU A 74 -11.98 14.12 2.96
C LEU A 74 -10.88 15.19 3.08
N TYR A 75 -9.87 15.11 2.20
CA TYR A 75 -8.87 16.16 2.03
C TYR A 75 -9.34 17.09 0.93
N ASN A 76 -9.16 18.40 1.10
CA ASN A 76 -9.45 19.35 0.04
C ASN A 76 -8.76 18.88 -1.25
N PRO A 77 -9.49 18.72 -2.36
CA PRO A 77 -8.85 18.43 -3.64
C PRO A 77 -7.81 19.52 -3.87
N LEU A 78 -6.58 19.12 -4.21
CA LEU A 78 -5.51 20.04 -4.59
C LEU A 78 -6.09 21.02 -5.62
N LEU A 79 -6.22 22.29 -5.24
CA LEU A 79 -6.95 23.28 -6.03
C LEU A 79 -6.11 23.69 -7.25
N ASN A 80 -4.79 23.52 -7.15
CA ASN A 80 -3.81 23.74 -8.20
C ASN A 80 -2.69 22.67 -8.11
N THR A 81 -1.79 22.64 -9.10
CA THR A 81 -0.62 21.74 -9.12
C THR A 81 0.47 22.12 -8.12
N THR A 82 0.46 23.36 -7.60
CA THR A 82 1.46 23.84 -6.65
C THR A 82 1.23 23.28 -5.24
N ASP A 83 -0.04 23.12 -4.84
CA ASP A 83 -0.46 22.54 -3.55
C ASP A 83 0.07 21.11 -3.35
N HIS A 84 0.31 20.37 -4.45
CA HIS A 84 0.87 19.01 -4.42
C HIS A 84 2.26 18.99 -3.79
N PHE A 85 3.09 19.98 -4.10
CA PHE A 85 4.48 20.02 -3.68
C PHE A 85 4.63 20.41 -2.21
N ASP A 86 3.65 21.09 -1.62
CA ASP A 86 3.67 21.55 -0.22
C ASP A 86 3.80 20.38 0.78
N MET A 87 3.27 19.22 0.40
CA MET A 87 3.27 18.03 1.23
C MET A 87 4.58 17.23 1.11
N ILE A 88 5.33 17.40 0.01
CA ILE A 88 6.52 16.60 -0.27
C ILE A 88 7.67 17.03 0.65
N LYS A 89 8.21 16.05 1.38
CA LYS A 89 9.36 16.22 2.26
C LYS A 89 10.61 15.65 1.69
N ARG A 90 10.54 14.46 1.10
CA ARG A 90 11.69 13.83 0.47
C ARG A 90 11.23 13.20 -0.81
N TYR A 91 12.12 13.17 -1.78
CA TYR A 91 11.92 12.42 -3.00
C TYR A 91 13.24 11.81 -3.42
N SER A 92 13.20 10.57 -3.89
CA SER A 92 14.35 9.90 -4.44
C SER A 92 13.94 9.11 -5.65
N ARG A 93 14.77 9.21 -6.69
CA ARG A 93 14.74 8.35 -7.83
C ARG A 93 15.95 7.44 -7.83
N ASN A 94 15.71 6.15 -7.96
CA ASN A 94 16.75 5.15 -8.11
C ASN A 94 16.86 4.66 -9.55
N ASP A 95 18.10 4.44 -9.98
CA ASP A 95 18.42 3.76 -11.23
C ASP A 95 18.73 2.29 -10.93
N ALA A 96 17.82 1.41 -11.30
CA ALA A 96 17.92 -0.03 -11.13
C ALA A 96 19.13 -0.65 -11.83
N ILE A 97 19.55 -0.07 -12.97
CA ILE A 97 20.70 -0.55 -13.76
C ILE A 97 21.98 -0.26 -12.98
N SER A 98 22.16 0.97 -12.49
CA SER A 98 23.32 1.35 -11.67
C SER A 98 23.46 0.52 -10.39
N GLN A 99 22.35 -0.01 -9.87
CA GLN A 99 22.31 -0.81 -8.65
C GLN A 99 22.50 -2.32 -8.88
N ASP A 100 22.69 -2.77 -10.13
CA ASP A 100 22.70 -4.21 -10.50
C ASP A 100 21.46 -4.96 -10.01
N LYS A 101 20.32 -4.25 -9.95
CA LYS A 101 19.02 -4.79 -9.53
C LYS A 101 18.10 -5.08 -10.73
N CYS A 102 18.68 -5.09 -11.93
CA CYS A 102 18.02 -5.50 -13.16
C CYS A 102 18.25 -6.99 -13.41
N GLY A 103 17.20 -7.80 -13.19
CA GLY A 103 17.20 -9.23 -13.49
C GLY A 103 16.01 -9.95 -12.86
N ASP A 104 15.56 -11.03 -13.50
CA ASP A 104 14.51 -11.88 -12.93
C ASP A 104 15.06 -12.59 -11.67
N LEU A 105 14.31 -12.55 -10.57
CA LEU A 105 14.61 -13.40 -9.42
C LEU A 105 14.59 -14.86 -9.89
N LYS A 106 15.67 -15.61 -9.60
CA LYS A 106 15.78 -17.02 -9.98
C LYS A 106 14.59 -17.80 -9.38
N GLU A 107 13.87 -18.53 -10.23
CA GLU A 107 12.82 -19.44 -9.78
C GLU A 107 13.39 -20.46 -8.79
N ASP A 108 12.87 -20.46 -7.56
CA ASP A 108 13.16 -21.52 -6.61
C ASP A 108 12.29 -22.76 -6.94
N LYS A 109 12.93 -23.93 -7.06
CA LYS A 109 12.26 -25.21 -7.31
C LYS A 109 11.78 -25.80 -5.98
N GLY A 110 11.05 -25.01 -5.20
CA GLY A 110 10.51 -25.43 -3.91
C GLY A 110 9.55 -26.61 -4.01
N ASP A 111 9.31 -27.26 -2.86
CA ASP A 111 8.38 -28.38 -2.71
C ASP A 111 6.93 -27.99 -3.11
N GLN A 112 6.12 -29.01 -3.43
CA GLN A 112 4.71 -28.81 -3.72
C GLN A 112 3.99 -28.09 -2.58
N VAL A 113 3.29 -26.99 -2.89
CA VAL A 113 2.57 -26.19 -1.89
C VAL A 113 1.38 -26.99 -1.37
N LYS A 114 1.32 -27.17 -0.05
CA LYS A 114 0.25 -27.86 0.67
C LYS A 114 -0.94 -26.94 1.00
N ALA A 115 -1.28 -25.98 0.14
CA ALA A 115 -2.29 -24.97 0.42
C ALA A 115 -3.49 -25.09 -0.53
N GLY A 116 -4.66 -24.78 0.01
CA GLY A 116 -5.93 -24.66 -0.69
C GLY A 116 -6.62 -23.35 -0.30
N ILE A 117 -7.67 -22.99 -1.03
CA ILE A 117 -8.49 -21.80 -0.78
C ILE A 117 -9.95 -22.23 -0.76
N LEU A 118 -10.59 -22.08 0.40
CA LEU A 118 -12.03 -22.22 0.54
C LEU A 118 -12.68 -20.84 0.42
N MET A 119 -13.43 -20.62 -0.66
CA MET A 119 -14.30 -19.47 -0.78
C MET A 119 -15.71 -19.83 -0.31
N ILE A 120 -16.24 -18.98 0.54
CA ILE A 120 -17.51 -19.14 1.22
C ILE A 120 -18.42 -18.08 0.65
N VAL A 121 -19.52 -18.51 0.04
CA VAL A 121 -20.43 -17.63 -0.70
C VAL A 121 -21.84 -17.76 -0.13
N ASN A 122 -22.48 -16.62 0.08
CA ASN A 122 -23.90 -16.51 0.42
C ASN A 122 -24.59 -15.85 -0.76
N ALA A 123 -25.45 -16.61 -1.44
CA ALA A 123 -26.24 -16.14 -2.57
C ALA A 123 -27.70 -15.99 -2.12
N GLU A 124 -28.16 -14.74 -2.07
CA GLU A 124 -29.54 -14.36 -1.72
C GLU A 124 -30.34 -14.05 -2.98
N GLU A 125 -31.67 -14.03 -2.85
CA GLU A 125 -32.59 -13.88 -3.99
C GLU A 125 -32.31 -14.92 -5.10
N ALA A 126 -31.82 -16.10 -4.70
CA ALA A 126 -31.38 -17.17 -5.59
C ALA A 126 -32.59 -18.02 -6.02
N ASP A 127 -33.13 -17.75 -7.21
CA ASP A 127 -34.26 -18.53 -7.76
C ASP A 127 -33.93 -20.02 -7.91
N GLY A 128 -32.65 -20.37 -8.07
CA GLY A 128 -32.12 -21.74 -8.06
C GLY A 128 -32.49 -22.52 -6.80
N ALA A 129 -32.64 -21.84 -5.66
CA ALA A 129 -33.03 -22.47 -4.39
C ALA A 129 -34.43 -23.10 -4.43
N THR A 130 -35.28 -22.66 -5.37
CA THR A 130 -36.66 -23.14 -5.54
C THR A 130 -36.81 -24.24 -6.58
N LYS A 131 -35.72 -24.61 -7.27
CA LYS A 131 -35.75 -25.62 -8.33
C LYS A 131 -35.67 -27.04 -7.74
N SER A 132 -36.13 -28.01 -8.53
CA SER A 132 -35.98 -29.42 -8.15
C SER A 132 -34.50 -29.82 -8.09
N VAL A 133 -34.20 -30.84 -7.30
CA VAL A 133 -32.84 -31.40 -7.14
C VAL A 133 -32.19 -31.65 -8.50
N ASP A 134 -32.91 -32.32 -9.41
CA ASP A 134 -32.39 -32.69 -10.74
C ASP A 134 -32.07 -31.45 -11.59
N THR A 135 -32.98 -30.47 -11.60
CA THR A 135 -32.80 -29.25 -12.39
C THR A 135 -31.65 -28.42 -11.85
N LEU A 136 -31.56 -28.25 -10.53
CA LEU A 136 -30.48 -27.52 -9.90
C LEU A 136 -29.14 -28.23 -10.13
N THR A 137 -29.09 -29.55 -9.98
CA THR A 137 -27.88 -30.34 -10.23
C THR A 137 -27.37 -30.16 -11.67
N GLN A 138 -28.25 -30.27 -12.66
CA GLN A 138 -27.88 -30.06 -14.08
C GLN A 138 -27.34 -28.67 -14.35
N ILE A 139 -27.97 -27.64 -13.76
CA ILE A 139 -27.55 -26.25 -13.89
C ILE A 139 -26.16 -26.04 -13.26
N LEU A 140 -25.92 -26.58 -12.06
CA LEU A 140 -24.63 -26.46 -11.37
C LEU A 140 -23.51 -27.21 -12.10
N VAL A 141 -23.76 -28.44 -12.58
CA VAL A 141 -22.80 -29.19 -13.39
C VAL A 141 -22.45 -28.42 -14.67
N SER A 142 -23.44 -27.86 -15.36
CA SER A 142 -23.22 -27.06 -16.56
C SER A 142 -22.36 -25.82 -16.27
N ALA A 143 -22.60 -25.15 -15.14
CA ALA A 143 -21.82 -23.98 -14.72
C ALA A 143 -20.37 -24.32 -14.40
N VAL A 144 -20.11 -25.47 -13.77
CA VAL A 144 -18.75 -25.96 -13.49
C VAL A 144 -18.02 -26.34 -14.77
N THR A 145 -18.65 -27.11 -15.65
CA THR A 145 -18.04 -27.57 -16.91
C THR A 145 -17.74 -26.40 -17.86
N LYS A 146 -18.55 -25.33 -17.85
CA LYS A 146 -18.31 -24.10 -18.61
C LYS A 146 -16.96 -23.44 -18.28
N GLU A 147 -16.43 -23.64 -17.06
CA GLU A 147 -15.15 -23.10 -16.61
C GLU A 147 -13.97 -24.09 -16.78
N ASP A 148 -14.14 -25.11 -17.62
CA ASP A 148 -13.16 -26.17 -17.89
C ASP A 148 -12.72 -26.92 -16.63
N LEU A 149 -13.65 -27.16 -15.69
CA LEU A 149 -13.41 -27.98 -14.50
C LEU A 149 -13.98 -29.37 -14.68
N THR A 150 -13.25 -30.38 -14.21
CA THR A 150 -13.60 -31.79 -14.44
C THR A 150 -14.41 -32.33 -13.27
N VAL A 151 -15.68 -32.68 -13.50
CA VAL A 151 -16.54 -33.31 -12.48
C VAL A 151 -16.21 -34.79 -12.36
N LEU A 152 -15.82 -35.22 -11.16
CA LEU A 152 -15.54 -36.61 -10.81
C LEU A 152 -16.79 -37.31 -10.28
N SER A 153 -17.50 -36.66 -9.35
CA SER A 153 -18.70 -37.22 -8.75
C SER A 153 -19.69 -36.14 -8.33
N VAL A 154 -20.96 -36.55 -8.23
CA VAL A 154 -22.07 -35.68 -7.82
C VAL A 154 -22.91 -36.43 -6.79
N THR A 155 -23.04 -35.85 -5.60
CA THR A 155 -23.91 -36.31 -4.53
C THR A 155 -25.00 -35.27 -4.32
N SER A 156 -26.26 -35.69 -4.20
CA SER A 156 -27.36 -34.77 -3.89
C SER A 156 -28.40 -35.39 -2.97
N LYS A 157 -28.94 -34.59 -2.05
CA LYS A 157 -29.95 -35.00 -1.08
C LYS A 157 -30.96 -33.89 -0.80
N PRO A 158 -32.27 -34.18 -0.83
CA PRO A 158 -33.27 -33.31 -0.24
C PRO A 158 -33.06 -33.18 1.28
N THR A 159 -33.38 -32.01 1.83
CA THR A 159 -33.43 -31.71 3.26
C THR A 159 -34.76 -31.07 3.61
N ASP A 160 -35.03 -30.86 4.89
CA ASP A 160 -36.28 -30.26 5.35
C ASP A 160 -36.48 -28.82 4.83
N THR A 161 -35.38 -28.11 4.54
CA THR A 161 -35.41 -26.71 4.08
C THR A 161 -35.15 -26.56 2.57
N GLY A 162 -34.64 -27.59 1.91
CA GLY A 162 -34.25 -27.51 0.51
C GLY A 162 -33.44 -28.74 0.07
N VAL A 163 -32.22 -28.50 -0.42
CA VAL A 163 -31.36 -29.52 -1.03
C VAL A 163 -29.90 -29.25 -0.69
N VAL A 164 -29.11 -30.31 -0.49
CA VAL A 164 -27.65 -30.28 -0.48
C VAL A 164 -27.14 -30.97 -1.74
N ILE A 165 -26.25 -30.32 -2.49
CA ILE A 165 -25.57 -30.85 -3.68
C ILE A 165 -24.08 -30.67 -3.48
N ILE A 166 -23.30 -31.72 -3.71
CA ILE A 166 -21.84 -31.70 -3.63
C ILE A 166 -21.29 -32.23 -4.95
N LEU A 167 -20.51 -31.40 -5.63
CA LEU A 167 -19.76 -31.73 -6.83
C LEU A 167 -18.29 -31.90 -6.43
N VAL A 168 -17.76 -33.11 -6.60
CA VAL A 168 -16.34 -33.36 -6.44
C VAL A 168 -15.68 -33.22 -7.80
N LEU A 169 -14.67 -32.36 -7.87
CA LEU A 169 -13.95 -32.03 -9.09
C LEU A 169 -12.50 -32.50 -8.98
N GLN A 170 -11.78 -32.53 -10.10
CA GLN A 170 -10.35 -32.85 -10.10
C GLN A 170 -9.52 -31.80 -9.33
N GLU A 171 -9.91 -30.52 -9.42
CA GLU A 171 -9.17 -29.37 -8.88
C GLU A 171 -9.79 -28.78 -7.60
N ALA A 172 -11.02 -29.17 -7.26
CA ALA A 172 -11.83 -28.54 -6.22
C ALA A 172 -13.01 -29.41 -5.76
N PHE A 173 -13.75 -28.95 -4.76
CA PHE A 173 -15.16 -29.33 -4.59
C PHE A 173 -16.06 -28.10 -4.53
N VAL A 174 -17.32 -28.30 -4.93
CA VAL A 174 -18.40 -27.32 -4.79
C VAL A 174 -19.50 -27.92 -3.93
N SER A 175 -19.83 -27.31 -2.80
CA SER A 175 -21.04 -27.64 -2.05
C SER A 175 -22.06 -26.54 -2.20
N VAL A 176 -23.31 -26.88 -2.53
CA VAL A 176 -24.45 -25.97 -2.62
C VAL A 176 -25.54 -26.46 -1.69
N ARG A 177 -26.05 -25.59 -0.83
CA ARG A 177 -27.14 -25.86 0.11
C ARG A 177 -28.22 -24.83 -0.05
N THR A 178 -29.48 -25.27 -0.14
CA THR A 178 -30.60 -24.36 -0.41
C THR A 178 -31.58 -24.26 0.73
N TRP A 179 -32.15 -23.07 0.89
CA TRP A 179 -33.32 -22.81 1.72
C TRP A 179 -34.42 -22.21 0.85
N THR A 180 -35.39 -23.06 0.49
CA THR A 180 -36.46 -22.74 -0.46
C THR A 180 -37.24 -21.51 -0.01
N SER A 181 -37.64 -21.46 1.26
CA SER A 181 -38.46 -20.39 1.83
C SER A 181 -37.77 -19.02 1.84
N TYR A 182 -36.44 -18.99 1.78
CA TYR A 182 -35.65 -17.75 1.85
C TYR A 182 -34.99 -17.40 0.51
N LYS A 183 -35.22 -18.20 -0.55
CA LYS A 183 -34.51 -18.09 -1.83
C LYS A 183 -33.00 -17.94 -1.62
N TYR A 184 -32.43 -18.80 -0.79
CA TYR A 184 -31.04 -18.69 -0.35
C TYR A 184 -30.23 -19.93 -0.74
N CYS A 185 -29.02 -19.69 -1.23
CA CYS A 185 -28.02 -20.71 -1.51
C CYS A 185 -26.73 -20.42 -0.73
N ALA A 186 -26.36 -21.30 0.20
CA ALA A 186 -25.01 -21.32 0.75
C ALA A 186 -24.10 -22.15 -0.17
N ILE A 187 -23.03 -21.54 -0.66
CA ILE A 187 -22.10 -22.19 -1.59
C ILE A 187 -20.69 -22.21 -0.95
N ASP A 188 -20.02 -23.36 -1.01
CA ASP A 188 -18.60 -23.53 -0.64
C ASP A 188 -17.82 -23.92 -1.89
N LEU A 189 -16.75 -23.18 -2.22
CA LEU A 189 -15.83 -23.44 -3.32
C LEU A 189 -14.43 -23.71 -2.75
N HIS A 190 -14.11 -24.98 -2.52
CA HIS A 190 -12.80 -25.37 -1.99
C HIS A 190 -11.89 -25.77 -3.15
N PHE A 191 -10.90 -24.95 -3.46
CA PHE A 191 -9.90 -25.21 -4.50
C PHE A 191 -8.60 -25.70 -3.87
N TRP A 192 -7.98 -26.73 -4.45
CA TRP A 192 -6.61 -27.16 -4.16
C TRP A 192 -5.68 -27.02 -5.37
N GLY A 193 -6.23 -26.64 -6.52
CA GLY A 193 -5.51 -26.24 -7.73
C GLY A 193 -6.36 -25.31 -8.59
N ALA A 194 -5.80 -24.80 -9.69
CA ALA A 194 -6.47 -23.91 -10.65
C ALA A 194 -7.16 -22.69 -10.00
N PHE A 195 -6.53 -22.08 -8.99
CA PHE A 195 -7.12 -21.02 -8.16
C PHE A 195 -7.58 -19.79 -8.96
N GLU A 196 -6.96 -19.51 -10.11
CA GLU A 196 -7.37 -18.42 -11.01
C GLU A 196 -8.80 -18.58 -11.55
N LYS A 197 -9.34 -19.82 -11.54
CA LYS A 197 -10.70 -20.11 -11.97
C LYS A 197 -11.76 -19.86 -10.89
N GLN A 198 -11.36 -19.72 -9.62
CA GLN A 198 -12.32 -19.64 -8.50
C GLN A 198 -13.29 -18.47 -8.62
N GLU A 199 -12.84 -17.28 -9.06
CA GLU A 199 -13.73 -16.13 -9.25
C GLU A 199 -14.69 -16.29 -10.43
N LYS A 200 -14.20 -16.85 -11.54
CA LYS A 200 -15.05 -17.12 -12.70
C LYS A 200 -16.12 -18.16 -12.36
N LEU A 201 -15.74 -19.21 -11.64
CA LEU A 201 -16.68 -20.20 -11.16
C LEU A 201 -17.72 -19.59 -10.22
N LYS A 202 -17.32 -18.72 -9.28
CA LYS A 202 -18.26 -18.00 -8.42
C LYS A 202 -19.30 -17.22 -9.24
N GLN A 203 -18.87 -16.50 -10.28
CA GLN A 203 -19.77 -15.75 -11.17
C GLN A 203 -20.71 -16.69 -11.95
N SER A 204 -20.17 -17.75 -12.55
CA SER A 204 -20.97 -18.75 -13.28
C SER A 204 -21.97 -19.45 -12.37
N LEU A 205 -21.62 -19.74 -11.11
CA LEU A 205 -22.54 -20.30 -10.13
C LEU A 205 -23.60 -19.28 -9.65
N GLN A 206 -23.23 -18.01 -9.47
CA GLN A 206 -24.18 -16.94 -9.17
C GLN A 206 -25.24 -16.83 -10.27
N GLU A 207 -24.82 -16.78 -11.53
CA GLU A 207 -25.72 -16.77 -12.69
C GLU A 207 -26.60 -18.02 -12.72
N ALA A 208 -26.01 -19.19 -12.47
CA ALA A 208 -26.69 -20.48 -12.49
C ALA A 208 -27.80 -20.57 -11.43
N VAL A 209 -27.55 -20.07 -10.21
CA VAL A 209 -28.57 -20.03 -9.14
C VAL A 209 -29.49 -18.82 -9.27
N GLY A 210 -29.29 -17.94 -10.26
CA GLY A 210 -30.13 -16.77 -10.49
C GLY A 210 -30.10 -15.75 -9.36
N SER A 211 -28.95 -15.57 -8.70
CA SER A 211 -28.80 -14.65 -7.57
C SER A 211 -28.33 -13.27 -8.02
N THR A 212 -29.03 -12.24 -7.55
CA THR A 212 -28.72 -10.82 -7.74
C THR A 212 -27.80 -10.28 -6.64
N LEU A 213 -27.80 -10.93 -5.46
CA LEU A 213 -27.11 -10.47 -4.27
C LEU A 213 -26.20 -11.57 -3.72
N ILE A 214 -24.88 -11.35 -3.81
CA ILE A 214 -23.90 -12.26 -3.24
C ILE A 214 -23.02 -11.56 -2.22
N SER A 215 -22.63 -12.28 -1.18
CA SER A 215 -21.45 -11.96 -0.37
C SER A 215 -20.50 -13.15 -0.35
N SER A 216 -19.20 -12.88 -0.28
CA SER A 216 -18.19 -13.94 -0.25
C SER A 216 -16.93 -13.54 0.48
N TYR A 217 -16.27 -14.49 1.12
CA TYR A 217 -14.93 -14.36 1.69
C TYR A 217 -14.13 -15.64 1.49
N ARG A 218 -12.83 -15.59 1.80
CA ARG A 218 -11.88 -16.68 1.57
C ARG A 218 -11.17 -17.04 2.86
N VAL A 219 -10.95 -18.34 3.03
CA VAL A 219 -10.14 -18.92 4.10
C VAL A 219 -9.05 -19.78 3.47
N VAL A 220 -7.81 -19.63 3.97
CA VAL A 220 -6.69 -20.48 3.55
C VAL A 220 -6.82 -21.84 4.24
N VAL A 221 -6.86 -22.90 3.45
CA VAL A 221 -7.01 -24.30 3.88
C VAL A 221 -5.85 -25.14 3.34
N GLY A 222 -5.85 -26.45 3.57
CA GLY A 222 -4.87 -27.37 3.02
C GLY A 222 -5.15 -27.69 1.55
N GLY A 223 -4.09 -28.05 0.83
CA GLY A 223 -4.16 -28.48 -0.57
C GLY A 223 -4.03 -30.00 -0.70
N MET A 224 -4.17 -30.49 -1.95
CA MET A 224 -3.99 -31.89 -2.31
C MET A 224 -2.58 -32.11 -2.90
N ILE A 225 -1.77 -32.96 -2.27
CA ILE A 225 -0.47 -33.37 -2.82
C ILE A 225 -0.72 -34.25 -4.05
N GLY A 226 0.12 -34.13 -5.08
CA GLY A 226 -0.03 -34.91 -6.32
C GLY A 226 -1.14 -34.41 -7.25
N ALA A 227 -1.78 -33.26 -6.96
CA ALA A 227 -2.73 -32.66 -7.90
C ALA A 227 -2.07 -32.35 -9.27
N ASN A 228 -2.73 -32.75 -10.35
CA ASN A 228 -2.21 -32.69 -11.72
C ASN A 228 -2.02 -31.24 -12.25
N THR A 229 -2.67 -30.24 -11.66
CA THR A 229 -2.55 -28.83 -12.05
C THR A 229 -1.39 -28.10 -11.37
N TRP A 230 -0.69 -28.74 -10.42
CA TRP A 230 0.33 -28.10 -9.57
C TRP A 230 1.40 -27.34 -10.37
N GLU A 231 1.91 -27.90 -11.45
CA GLU A 231 2.96 -27.25 -12.25
C GLU A 231 2.46 -25.98 -12.95
N SER A 232 1.21 -25.98 -13.44
CA SER A 232 0.61 -24.79 -14.06
C SER A 232 0.24 -23.74 -13.01
N ASP A 233 -0.21 -24.21 -11.85
CA ASP A 233 -0.58 -23.41 -10.70
C ASP A 233 0.63 -22.64 -10.16
N ARG A 234 1.77 -23.31 -9.99
CA ARG A 234 3.03 -22.69 -9.57
C ARG A 234 3.48 -21.54 -10.46
N LYS A 235 3.19 -21.58 -11.77
CA LYS A 235 3.53 -20.49 -12.71
C LYS A 235 2.61 -19.28 -12.58
N LYS A 236 1.44 -19.45 -11.96
CA LYS A 236 0.39 -18.41 -11.84
C LYS A 236 0.21 -17.89 -10.41
N ILE A 237 0.59 -18.69 -9.41
CA ILE A 237 0.41 -18.41 -7.99
C ILE A 237 1.71 -17.87 -7.40
N GLY A 238 1.57 -16.80 -6.63
CA GLY A 238 2.69 -16.10 -6.01
C GLY A 238 2.97 -14.77 -6.71
N PRO A 239 3.90 -13.99 -6.17
CA PRO A 239 4.34 -12.76 -6.82
C PRO A 239 4.86 -13.11 -8.22
N VAL A 240 4.17 -12.63 -9.25
CA VAL A 240 4.73 -12.61 -10.58
C VAL A 240 5.90 -11.65 -10.51
N ILE A 241 7.12 -12.14 -10.75
CA ILE A 241 8.35 -11.33 -10.77
C ILE A 241 8.36 -10.50 -12.06
N THR A 242 7.30 -9.74 -12.30
CA THR A 242 7.16 -8.80 -13.42
C THR A 242 7.06 -7.37 -12.93
N ASN A 243 7.24 -7.13 -11.63
CA ASN A 243 7.55 -5.79 -11.14
C ASN A 243 9.02 -5.48 -11.45
N THR A 244 9.39 -5.63 -12.72
CA THR A 244 10.67 -5.21 -13.27
C THR A 244 10.70 -3.71 -13.10
N ARG A 245 11.61 -3.26 -12.24
CA ARG A 245 12.10 -1.88 -12.27
C ARG A 245 12.37 -1.46 -13.71
N LYS A 246 12.28 -0.18 -14.02
CA LYS A 246 12.60 0.32 -15.37
C LYS A 246 14.07 0.01 -15.69
N CYS A 247 14.27 -1.10 -16.38
CA CYS A 247 15.56 -1.58 -16.87
C CYS A 247 15.71 -1.34 -18.39
N ASP A 248 14.78 -0.58 -18.97
CA ASP A 248 14.88 -0.15 -20.35
C ASP A 248 16.10 0.76 -20.46
N LYS A 249 17.05 0.39 -21.34
CA LYS A 249 18.01 1.36 -21.85
C LYS A 249 17.20 2.38 -22.63
N TYR A 250 17.15 3.62 -22.15
CA TYR A 250 16.51 4.71 -22.86
C TYR A 250 17.07 4.80 -24.29
N SER A 251 16.22 5.15 -25.26
CA SER A 251 16.58 5.12 -26.69
C SER A 251 17.82 5.96 -27.00
N ASP A 252 18.77 5.35 -27.69
CA ASP A 252 20.03 5.93 -28.16
C ASP A 252 19.79 7.20 -29.01
N HIS A 253 19.91 8.36 -28.38
CA HIS A 253 20.25 9.59 -29.08
C HIS A 253 21.60 10.05 -28.51
N GLU A 254 22.66 9.91 -29.31
CA GLU A 254 23.98 10.47 -28.98
C GLU A 254 23.84 11.98 -28.77
N ILE A 255 23.98 12.44 -27.52
CA ILE A 255 24.05 13.86 -27.18
C ILE A 255 25.52 14.18 -26.86
N ASP A 256 26.06 15.16 -27.59
CA ASP A 256 27.40 15.69 -27.42
C ASP A 256 27.53 16.37 -26.03
N GLU A 257 28.52 15.96 -25.23
CA GLU A 257 28.84 16.53 -23.91
C GLU A 257 29.07 18.06 -23.93
N THR A 258 29.26 18.66 -25.10
CA THR A 258 29.34 20.11 -25.29
C THR A 258 27.99 20.85 -25.33
N MET A 259 26.84 20.16 -25.26
CA MET A 259 25.49 20.76 -25.35
C MET A 259 24.86 21.23 -24.03
N LEU A 260 25.48 21.02 -22.86
CA LEU A 260 24.94 21.61 -21.62
C LEU A 260 25.15 23.14 -21.68
N ASN A 261 24.13 23.85 -22.13
CA ASN A 261 24.17 25.30 -22.22
C ASN A 261 24.07 25.89 -20.81
N VAL A 262 25.23 26.04 -20.15
CA VAL A 262 25.38 26.64 -18.81
C VAL A 262 24.70 28.01 -18.74
N ASP A 263 24.58 28.73 -19.86
CA ASP A 263 23.85 30.00 -19.93
C ASP A 263 22.37 29.82 -19.57
N VAL A 264 21.70 28.80 -20.12
CA VAL A 264 20.29 28.51 -19.86
C VAL A 264 20.10 28.08 -18.41
N LEU A 265 20.97 27.21 -17.90
CA LEU A 265 20.91 26.79 -16.51
C LEU A 265 21.02 27.98 -15.55
N VAL A 266 22.00 28.86 -15.79
CA VAL A 266 22.20 30.06 -14.97
C VAL A 266 20.98 30.97 -15.05
N GLU A 267 20.47 31.24 -16.25
CA GLU A 267 19.32 32.12 -16.45
C GLU A 267 18.08 31.60 -15.71
N GLU A 268 17.73 30.33 -15.88
CA GLU A 268 16.56 29.75 -15.20
C GLU A 268 16.77 29.64 -13.68
N SER A 269 17.99 29.35 -13.23
CA SER A 269 18.31 29.31 -11.79
C SER A 269 18.09 30.66 -11.10
N LEU A 270 18.25 31.79 -11.79
CA LEU A 270 18.04 33.12 -11.20
C LEU A 270 16.58 33.37 -10.82
N VAL A 271 15.62 32.67 -11.44
CA VAL A 271 14.19 32.76 -11.11
C VAL A 271 13.90 32.21 -9.70
N LEU A 272 14.76 31.33 -9.17
CA LEU A 272 14.61 30.78 -7.82
C LEU A 272 15.01 31.76 -6.70
N ILE A 273 15.71 32.84 -7.01
CA ILE A 273 16.08 33.84 -6.01
C ILE A 273 14.90 34.80 -5.81
N GLU A 274 14.16 34.64 -4.70
CA GLU A 274 12.97 35.45 -4.37
C GLU A 274 13.27 36.95 -4.28
N ASP A 275 14.30 37.30 -3.51
CA ASP A 275 14.70 38.68 -3.31
C ASP A 275 15.51 39.14 -4.51
N LYS A 276 14.89 39.90 -5.44
CA LYS A 276 15.58 40.50 -6.62
C LYS A 276 16.61 41.59 -6.27
N LYS A 277 17.06 41.64 -5.02
CA LYS A 277 18.02 42.60 -4.46
C LYS A 277 19.08 41.84 -3.67
N GLY A 278 20.34 42.18 -3.90
CA GLY A 278 21.49 41.66 -3.17
C GLY A 278 22.64 41.29 -4.10
N THR A 279 23.52 40.43 -3.60
CA THR A 279 24.78 40.08 -4.28
C THR A 279 24.78 38.61 -4.71
N ILE A 280 25.14 38.36 -5.97
CA ILE A 280 25.46 37.02 -6.47
C ILE A 280 26.97 36.87 -6.47
N VAL A 281 27.46 35.82 -5.81
CA VAL A 281 28.86 35.43 -5.83
C VAL A 281 29.06 34.24 -6.76
N ILE A 282 29.98 34.37 -7.71
CA ILE A 282 30.39 33.30 -8.61
C ILE A 282 31.76 32.81 -8.16
N MET A 283 31.90 31.56 -7.77
CA MET A 283 33.20 30.96 -7.49
C MET A 283 33.73 30.27 -8.75
N CYS A 284 34.89 30.72 -9.21
CA CYS A 284 35.57 30.22 -10.38
C CYS A 284 36.89 29.52 -9.98
N GLY A 285 37.33 28.59 -10.82
CA GLY A 285 38.64 27.93 -10.68
C GLY A 285 39.82 28.84 -11.04
N ASP A 286 40.99 28.24 -11.25
CA ASP A 286 42.25 28.97 -11.43
C ASP A 286 42.27 29.87 -12.67
N VAL A 287 42.70 31.12 -12.49
CA VAL A 287 42.81 32.15 -13.55
C VAL A 287 43.55 31.67 -14.80
N ASP A 288 44.57 30.82 -14.64
CA ASP A 288 45.45 30.39 -15.73
C ASP A 288 44.94 29.16 -16.51
N ARG A 289 43.83 28.52 -16.07
CA ARG A 289 43.33 27.28 -16.67
C ARG A 289 41.84 27.38 -17.02
N SER A 290 41.56 27.79 -18.26
CA SER A 290 40.27 27.70 -18.97
C SER A 290 39.09 28.43 -18.33
N GLY A 291 38.39 29.24 -19.13
CA GLY A 291 37.37 30.19 -18.68
C GLY A 291 36.27 29.60 -17.80
N CYS A 292 35.90 30.35 -16.76
CA CYS A 292 34.77 30.06 -15.89
C CYS A 292 33.46 30.13 -16.69
N ALA A 293 32.88 28.97 -16.98
CA ALA A 293 31.68 28.85 -17.82
C ALA A 293 30.50 29.59 -17.18
N THR A 294 30.38 29.48 -15.86
CA THR A 294 29.36 30.17 -15.06
C THR A 294 29.51 31.69 -15.17
N LEU A 295 30.74 32.23 -15.05
CA LEU A 295 30.98 33.66 -15.25
C LEU A 295 30.62 34.11 -16.66
N ASN A 296 30.97 33.32 -17.67
CA ASN A 296 30.64 33.63 -19.06
C ASN A 296 29.12 33.61 -19.33
N ALA A 297 28.39 32.74 -18.66
CA ALA A 297 26.93 32.73 -18.66
C ALA A 297 26.36 34.00 -18.05
N PHE A 298 26.84 34.41 -16.88
CA PHE A 298 26.40 35.65 -16.23
C PHE A 298 26.68 36.92 -17.04
N LYS A 299 27.69 36.92 -17.92
CA LYS A 299 27.94 38.05 -18.85
C LYS A 299 26.84 38.22 -19.91
N LYS A 300 26.07 37.16 -20.18
CA LYS A 300 25.01 37.15 -21.20
C LYS A 300 23.61 37.39 -20.63
N VAL A 301 23.46 37.25 -19.31
CA VAL A 301 22.18 37.35 -18.62
C VAL A 301 22.01 38.74 -18.02
N GLU A 302 20.90 39.41 -18.35
CA GLU A 302 20.53 40.66 -17.69
C GLU A 302 20.00 40.37 -16.28
N THR A 303 20.57 41.03 -15.27
CA THR A 303 20.21 40.80 -13.88
C THR A 303 20.23 42.08 -13.05
N SER A 304 19.31 42.19 -12.09
CA SER A 304 19.25 43.31 -11.13
C SER A 304 20.19 43.12 -9.94
N PHE A 305 20.85 41.96 -9.83
CA PHE A 305 21.78 41.66 -8.75
C PHE A 305 23.16 42.30 -8.99
N SER A 306 23.87 42.61 -7.90
CA SER A 306 25.31 42.89 -7.99
C SER A 306 26.04 41.57 -8.15
N VAL A 307 26.80 41.39 -9.23
CA VAL A 307 27.50 40.13 -9.51
C VAL A 307 28.99 40.27 -9.22
N VAL A 308 29.52 39.41 -8.35
CA VAL A 308 30.94 39.37 -7.97
C VAL A 308 31.51 37.98 -8.25
N ALA A 309 32.52 37.90 -9.10
CA ALA A 309 33.22 36.67 -9.41
C ALA A 309 34.51 36.56 -8.59
N ILE A 310 34.67 35.48 -7.83
CA ILE A 310 35.87 35.14 -7.07
C ILE A 310 36.68 34.11 -7.87
N LEU A 311 37.90 34.46 -8.26
CA LEU A 311 38.83 33.58 -8.97
C LEU A 311 39.91 33.06 -8.02
N SER A 312 40.20 31.77 -8.07
CA SER A 312 41.38 31.20 -7.39
C SER A 312 42.65 31.44 -8.20
N CYS A 313 43.80 31.57 -7.54
CA CYS A 313 45.08 31.81 -8.19
C CYS A 313 45.95 30.56 -8.16
N SER A 314 46.53 30.20 -9.31
CA SER A 314 47.52 29.13 -9.45
C SER A 314 48.93 29.54 -9.02
N ILE A 315 49.19 30.85 -8.87
CA ILE A 315 50.52 31.42 -8.60
C ILE A 315 50.43 32.49 -7.50
N SER A 316 51.43 32.51 -6.61
CA SER A 316 51.60 33.43 -5.48
C SER A 316 51.85 34.88 -5.93
N SER A 317 50.79 35.59 -6.33
CA SER A 317 50.81 37.04 -6.46
C SER A 317 50.00 37.66 -5.33
N GLU A 318 50.66 38.44 -4.47
CA GLU A 318 50.12 38.95 -3.18
C GLU A 318 49.07 40.10 -3.29
N GLU A 319 48.54 40.41 -4.49
CA GLU A 319 47.63 41.57 -4.65
C GLU A 319 46.21 41.18 -5.09
N LEU A 320 45.22 41.76 -4.39
CA LEU A 320 43.81 41.71 -4.76
C LEU A 320 43.62 42.69 -5.92
N VAL A 321 43.57 42.16 -7.14
CA VAL A 321 43.29 42.96 -8.33
C VAL A 321 41.80 42.92 -8.55
N SER A 322 41.10 43.96 -8.10
CA SER A 322 39.71 44.16 -8.49
C SER A 322 39.66 44.69 -9.92
N SER A 323 39.20 43.89 -10.87
CA SER A 323 38.91 44.34 -12.22
C SER A 323 37.40 44.35 -12.48
N GLU A 324 36.96 45.20 -13.40
CA GLU A 324 35.57 45.28 -13.81
C GLU A 324 35.46 44.81 -15.26
N GLU A 325 34.63 43.80 -15.50
CA GLU A 325 34.26 43.38 -16.84
C GLU A 325 32.76 43.62 -17.03
N GLY A 326 32.41 44.80 -17.55
CA GLY A 326 31.02 45.23 -17.68
C GLY A 326 30.38 45.52 -16.33
N SER A 327 29.24 44.89 -16.04
CA SER A 327 28.53 45.00 -14.74
C SER A 327 29.06 44.03 -13.67
N ILE A 328 30.00 43.14 -14.01
CA ILE A 328 30.52 42.11 -13.11
C ILE A 328 31.85 42.58 -12.49
N LYS A 329 31.93 42.50 -11.16
CA LYS A 329 33.20 42.71 -10.45
C LYS A 329 33.97 41.41 -10.33
N ILE A 330 35.27 41.46 -10.57
CA ILE A 330 36.16 40.30 -10.45
C ILE A 330 37.09 40.53 -9.27
N VAL A 331 37.17 39.54 -8.37
CA VAL A 331 38.03 39.52 -7.18
C VAL A 331 38.94 38.30 -7.26
N THR A 332 40.24 38.50 -7.22
CA THR A 332 41.22 37.42 -7.13
C THR A 332 41.51 37.09 -5.67
N MET A 333 41.36 35.81 -5.31
CA MET A 333 41.65 35.30 -3.96
C MET A 333 43.02 34.62 -3.94
N CYS A 334 44.06 35.38 -4.24
CA CYS A 334 45.43 34.91 -4.07
C CYS A 334 45.80 35.10 -2.58
N GLU A 335 46.05 34.00 -1.84
CA GLU A 335 46.53 33.97 -0.44
C GLU A 335 45.60 34.54 0.65
N LYS A 336 44.54 35.29 0.29
CA LYS A 336 43.52 35.74 1.25
C LYS A 336 42.60 34.60 1.69
N ASP A 337 42.19 34.66 2.94
CA ASP A 337 41.17 33.76 3.49
C ASP A 337 39.79 34.06 2.89
N LEU A 338 39.10 33.02 2.40
CA LEU A 338 37.79 33.12 1.73
C LEU A 338 36.74 33.81 2.61
N GLU A 339 36.79 33.63 3.93
CA GLU A 339 35.85 34.27 4.86
C GLU A 339 35.99 35.79 4.83
N SER A 340 37.22 36.28 4.76
CA SER A 340 37.53 37.71 4.72
C SER A 340 37.07 38.34 3.39
N VAL A 341 37.25 37.63 2.27
CA VAL A 341 36.79 38.09 0.95
C VAL A 341 35.26 38.17 0.92
N LEU A 342 34.56 37.16 1.43
CA LEU A 342 33.10 37.19 1.49
C LEU A 342 32.58 38.31 2.40
N GLN A 343 33.26 38.61 3.51
CA GLN A 343 32.91 39.73 4.38
C GLN A 343 33.10 41.08 3.67
N GLU A 344 34.22 41.28 2.96
CA GLU A 344 34.49 42.50 2.17
C GLU A 344 33.44 42.71 1.08
N ILE A 345 33.03 41.63 0.40
CA ILE A 345 31.94 41.65 -0.58
C ILE A 345 30.64 42.10 0.08
N VAL A 346 30.31 41.57 1.26
CA VAL A 346 29.07 41.92 1.96
C VAL A 346 29.07 43.36 2.45
N GLU A 347 30.21 43.84 2.95
CA GLU A 347 30.38 45.24 3.35
C GLU A 347 30.23 46.22 2.17
N THR A 348 30.65 45.80 0.98
CA THR A 348 30.67 46.66 -0.22
C THR A 348 29.38 46.59 -1.02
N TYR A 349 28.84 45.39 -1.25
CA TYR A 349 27.75 45.11 -2.19
C TYR A 349 26.46 44.66 -1.49
N GLY A 350 26.53 44.37 -0.19
CA GLY A 350 25.41 43.85 0.60
C GLY A 350 25.40 42.32 0.68
N ALA A 351 24.46 41.80 1.48
CA ALA A 351 24.34 40.38 1.77
C ALA A 351 24.21 39.51 0.51
N ILE A 352 24.76 38.30 0.57
CA ILE A 352 24.80 37.38 -0.57
C ILE A 352 23.46 36.66 -0.70
N SER A 353 22.81 36.83 -1.85
CA SER A 353 21.54 36.18 -2.22
C SER A 353 21.77 34.88 -3.00
N GLY A 354 22.94 34.71 -3.63
CA GLY A 354 23.23 33.53 -4.43
C GLY A 354 24.72 33.22 -4.49
N VAL A 355 25.07 31.94 -4.45
CA VAL A 355 26.42 31.43 -4.68
C VAL A 355 26.39 30.42 -5.81
N PHE A 356 27.03 30.74 -6.93
CA PHE A 356 27.15 29.85 -8.08
C PHE A 356 28.60 29.34 -8.14
N ILE A 357 28.76 28.03 -8.09
CA ILE A 357 30.07 27.38 -8.03
C ILE A 357 30.33 26.70 -9.37
N ASP A 358 31.39 27.13 -10.05
CA ASP A 358 31.77 26.55 -11.34
C ASP A 358 32.36 25.14 -11.19
N SER A 359 32.20 24.33 -12.24
CA SER A 359 32.81 23.00 -12.37
C SER A 359 34.32 22.97 -12.10
N LYS A 360 35.04 24.08 -12.34
CA LYS A 360 36.49 24.17 -12.20
C LYS A 360 36.99 24.59 -10.82
N VAL A 361 36.11 24.90 -9.87
CA VAL A 361 36.51 25.23 -8.49
C VAL A 361 37.22 24.03 -7.85
N ASN A 362 38.36 24.24 -7.22
CA ASN A 362 39.09 23.15 -6.56
C ASN A 362 38.43 22.71 -5.24
N ASP A 363 38.72 21.48 -4.82
CA ASP A 363 38.14 20.86 -3.62
C ASP A 363 38.38 21.68 -2.35
N THR A 364 39.55 22.32 -2.24
CA THR A 364 39.89 23.20 -1.12
C THR A 364 38.92 24.37 -1.00
N GLY A 365 38.55 25.00 -2.12
CA GLY A 365 37.56 26.08 -2.15
C GLY A 365 36.19 25.62 -1.67
N ILE A 366 35.74 24.45 -2.10
CA ILE A 366 34.46 23.84 -1.68
C ILE A 366 34.46 23.53 -0.19
N VAL A 367 35.52 22.89 0.31
CA VAL A 367 35.67 22.55 1.74
C VAL A 367 35.68 23.82 2.60
N ARG A 368 36.42 24.85 2.21
CA ARG A 368 36.49 26.13 2.92
C ARG A 368 35.15 26.85 2.95
N LEU A 369 34.44 26.92 1.82
CA LEU A 369 33.09 27.46 1.80
C LEU A 369 32.18 26.69 2.78
N GLY A 370 32.27 25.35 2.78
CA GLY A 370 31.54 24.51 3.72
C GLY A 370 31.89 24.76 5.19
N GLU A 371 33.14 25.08 5.52
CA GLU A 371 33.57 25.46 6.88
C GLU A 371 33.01 26.82 7.31
N ILE A 372 33.05 27.81 6.42
CA ILE A 372 32.48 29.15 6.64
C ILE A 372 30.97 29.01 6.89
N MET A 373 30.30 28.24 6.04
CA MET A 373 28.87 27.95 6.16
C MET A 373 28.55 27.19 7.44
N GLY A 374 29.40 26.30 7.93
CA GLY A 374 29.16 25.57 9.19
C GLY A 374 29.03 26.47 10.43
N ARG A 375 29.49 27.73 10.37
CA ARG A 375 29.43 28.69 11.48
C ARG A 375 28.15 29.53 11.43
N LYS A 376 27.26 29.35 12.40
CA LYS A 376 25.97 30.09 12.51
C LYS A 376 26.11 31.62 12.44
N GLN A 377 27.20 32.18 12.98
CA GLN A 377 27.44 33.62 12.93
C GLN A 377 27.71 34.09 11.49
N ASN A 378 28.43 33.31 10.70
CA ASN A 378 28.76 33.64 9.32
C ASN A 378 27.54 33.50 8.43
N GLN A 379 26.72 32.47 8.63
CA GLN A 379 25.43 32.33 7.92
C GLN A 379 24.60 33.61 7.99
N ARG A 380 24.43 34.20 9.19
CA ARG A 380 23.60 35.40 9.40
C ARG A 380 24.26 36.69 8.95
N LYS A 381 25.59 36.76 8.96
CA LYS A 381 26.35 37.96 8.60
C LYS A 381 26.60 38.07 7.10
N ILE A 382 26.83 36.94 6.45
CA ILE A 382 27.32 36.88 5.07
C ILE A 382 26.16 36.64 4.08
N PHE A 383 25.23 35.77 4.43
CA PHE A 383 24.19 35.30 3.49
C PHE A 383 22.81 35.83 3.88
N MET A 384 21.98 36.07 2.87
CA MET A 384 20.57 36.34 3.08
C MET A 384 19.84 35.08 3.61
N PRO A 385 18.74 35.25 4.37
CA PRO A 385 17.93 34.12 4.82
C PRO A 385 17.30 33.30 3.69
N SER A 386 17.28 33.83 2.47
CA SER A 386 16.78 33.23 1.22
C SER A 386 17.90 32.85 0.25
N ALA A 387 19.16 32.78 0.71
CA ALA A 387 20.30 32.57 -0.18
C ALA A 387 20.24 31.21 -0.90
N MET A 388 20.61 31.22 -2.18
CA MET A 388 20.64 30.04 -3.04
C MET A 388 22.07 29.59 -3.32
N PHE A 389 22.29 28.29 -3.43
CA PHE A 389 23.56 27.68 -3.80
C PHE A 389 23.34 26.80 -5.02
N VAL A 390 24.14 26.99 -6.06
CA VAL A 390 24.09 26.22 -7.31
C VAL A 390 25.47 25.69 -7.61
N LEU A 391 25.59 24.38 -7.80
CA LEU A 391 26.86 23.75 -8.17
C LEU A 391 26.65 22.46 -8.96
N PRO A 392 27.55 22.10 -9.89
CA PRO A 392 27.55 20.77 -10.47
C PRO A 392 28.05 19.75 -9.44
N LEU A 393 27.44 18.56 -9.39
CA LEU A 393 27.75 17.46 -8.47
C LEU A 393 28.63 16.42 -9.15
N LEU A 394 29.88 16.81 -9.41
CA LEU A 394 30.84 16.03 -10.19
C LEU A 394 31.60 14.98 -9.37
N ASP A 395 31.60 15.11 -8.05
CA ASP A 395 32.37 14.29 -7.12
C ASP A 395 31.75 14.24 -5.72
N ASP A 396 32.26 13.34 -4.88
CA ASP A 396 31.82 13.13 -3.50
C ASP A 396 32.02 14.36 -2.60
N ILE A 397 32.95 15.25 -2.93
CA ILE A 397 33.25 16.44 -2.12
C ILE A 397 32.12 17.47 -2.29
N ARG A 398 31.65 17.67 -3.52
CA ARG A 398 30.50 18.53 -3.84
C ARG A 398 29.19 17.96 -3.30
N ILE A 399 28.98 16.64 -3.41
CA ILE A 399 27.84 15.96 -2.79
C ILE A 399 27.91 16.10 -1.25
N GLY A 400 29.10 15.92 -0.67
CA GLY A 400 29.36 16.12 0.75
C GLY A 400 29.10 17.56 1.20
N PHE A 401 29.46 18.55 0.39
CA PHE A 401 29.17 19.97 0.63
C PHE A 401 27.66 20.23 0.67
N MET A 402 26.88 19.70 -0.28
CA MET A 402 25.41 19.80 -0.26
C MET A 402 24.79 19.19 0.99
N LYS A 403 25.24 17.99 1.38
CA LYS A 403 24.81 17.35 2.64
C LYS A 403 25.17 18.20 3.87
N LYS A 404 26.34 18.83 3.87
CA LYS A 404 26.81 19.71 4.95
C LYS A 404 25.99 20.99 5.04
N LEU A 405 25.64 21.62 3.91
CA LEU A 405 24.73 22.77 3.86
C LEU A 405 23.40 22.42 4.54
N ARG A 406 22.83 21.27 4.19
CA ARG A 406 21.60 20.74 4.82
C ARG A 406 21.70 20.58 6.33
N LEU A 407 22.71 19.85 6.79
CA LEU A 407 22.78 19.43 8.19
C LEU A 407 23.27 20.54 9.14
N GLN A 408 24.12 21.46 8.68
CA GLN A 408 24.78 22.44 9.54
C GLN A 408 24.10 23.81 9.57
N ALA A 409 23.21 24.11 8.62
CA ALA A 409 22.44 25.35 8.61
C ALA A 409 21.15 25.30 9.44
N LEU A 410 21.33 24.86 10.68
CA LEU A 410 20.29 24.62 11.70
C LEU A 410 19.35 25.80 11.97
N SER A 411 19.70 27.03 11.57
CA SER A 411 18.83 28.19 11.80
C SER A 411 17.67 28.28 10.80
N TYR A 412 17.85 27.76 9.59
CA TYR A 412 16.90 27.96 8.48
C TYR A 412 16.53 26.67 7.73
N GLN A 413 17.16 25.53 8.05
CA GLN A 413 16.87 24.19 7.48
C GLN A 413 16.75 24.20 5.95
N PRO A 414 17.86 24.28 5.22
CA PRO A 414 17.78 24.41 3.78
C PRO A 414 17.25 23.14 3.14
N GLN A 415 16.48 23.32 2.07
CA GLN A 415 16.15 22.24 1.16
C GLN A 415 17.36 22.00 0.25
N ALA A 416 17.66 20.74 -0.02
CA ALA A 416 18.70 20.34 -0.96
C ALA A 416 18.06 19.49 -2.05
N VAL A 417 18.25 19.88 -3.31
CA VAL A 417 17.71 19.19 -4.47
C VAL A 417 18.83 18.88 -5.44
N GLU A 418 18.84 17.65 -5.92
CA GLU A 418 19.71 17.19 -6.98
C GLU A 418 18.85 17.02 -8.23
N VAL A 419 19.16 17.79 -9.27
CA VAL A 419 18.51 17.68 -10.57
C VAL A 419 19.50 17.09 -11.55
N ASN A 420 19.09 16.03 -12.24
CA ASN A 420 19.85 15.52 -13.36
C ASN A 420 19.43 16.27 -14.63
N VAL A 421 20.39 16.82 -15.36
CA VAL A 421 20.17 17.50 -16.64
C VAL A 421 21.02 16.82 -17.70
N GLY A 422 20.39 16.27 -18.72
CA GLY A 422 21.09 15.63 -19.83
C GLY A 422 20.36 14.43 -20.42
N GLY A 423 21.06 13.73 -21.30
CA GLY A 423 20.59 12.52 -21.97
C GLY A 423 20.95 11.24 -21.23
N VAL A 424 20.73 10.12 -21.92
CA VAL A 424 20.94 8.76 -21.40
C VAL A 424 22.43 8.47 -21.13
N ASP A 425 23.30 8.96 -22.01
CA ASP A 425 24.75 8.64 -21.99
C ASP A 425 25.59 9.73 -21.30
N SER A 426 25.10 10.96 -21.25
CA SER A 426 25.76 12.10 -20.61
C SER A 426 24.74 12.93 -19.86
N SER A 427 24.84 12.88 -18.53
CA SER A 427 24.01 13.70 -17.65
C SER A 427 24.86 14.37 -16.59
N VAL A 428 24.53 15.63 -16.32
CA VAL A 428 25.18 16.43 -15.28
C VAL A 428 24.19 16.60 -14.15
N LYS A 429 24.58 16.10 -12.98
CA LYS A 429 23.85 16.39 -11.74
C LYS A 429 24.17 17.80 -11.29
N ILE A 430 23.14 18.59 -11.04
CA ILE A 430 23.24 19.94 -10.50
C ILE A 430 22.58 19.93 -9.13
N GLY A 431 23.33 20.39 -8.14
CA GLY A 431 22.85 20.58 -6.79
C GLY A 431 22.32 21.99 -6.64
N PHE A 432 21.15 22.07 -6.03
CA PHE A 432 20.56 23.32 -5.60
C PHE A 432 20.25 23.27 -4.11
N ALA A 433 20.73 24.25 -3.36
CA ALA A 433 20.42 24.38 -1.94
C ALA A 433 19.85 25.77 -1.64
N PHE A 434 18.79 25.82 -0.85
CA PHE A 434 17.97 27.01 -0.67
C PHE A 434 17.47 27.11 0.76
N TYR A 435 17.26 28.33 1.24
CA TYR A 435 16.77 28.59 2.59
C TYR A 435 15.37 29.21 2.57
N GLY A 436 14.45 28.67 3.38
CA GLY A 436 13.24 29.39 3.80
C GLY A 436 12.12 29.54 2.76
N ASP A 437 12.21 28.92 1.60
CA ASP A 437 11.25 29.03 0.51
C ASP A 437 10.32 27.79 0.44
N SER A 438 9.01 28.00 0.65
CA SER A 438 7.99 26.96 0.53
C SER A 438 7.52 26.71 -0.91
N GLU A 439 7.68 27.67 -1.81
CA GLU A 439 7.28 27.58 -3.23
C GLU A 439 8.42 27.08 -4.14
N LEU A 440 9.50 26.60 -3.54
CA LEU A 440 10.68 26.15 -4.25
C LEU A 440 10.38 25.01 -5.23
N LEU A 441 9.73 23.95 -4.76
CA LEU A 441 9.49 22.75 -5.56
C LEU A 441 8.61 23.03 -6.79
N PRO A 442 7.49 23.78 -6.67
CA PRO A 442 6.75 24.26 -7.83
C PRO A 442 7.62 25.00 -8.84
N ARG A 443 8.45 25.96 -8.37
CA ARG A 443 9.32 26.75 -9.26
C ARG A 443 10.41 25.90 -9.90
N LEU A 444 10.98 24.96 -9.17
CA LEU A 444 12.00 24.06 -9.68
C LEU A 444 11.41 23.12 -10.75
N ALA A 445 10.17 22.65 -10.56
CA ALA A 445 9.46 21.88 -11.58
C ALA A 445 9.26 22.71 -12.86
N THR A 446 8.86 23.98 -12.74
CA THR A 446 8.77 24.90 -13.90
C THR A 446 10.12 25.10 -14.58
N ILE A 447 11.19 25.31 -13.82
CA ILE A 447 12.55 25.46 -14.39
C ILE A 447 13.01 24.20 -15.11
N CYS A 448 12.69 23.02 -14.58
CA CYS A 448 12.94 21.76 -15.27
C CYS A 448 12.24 21.75 -16.64
N GLU A 449 10.95 22.08 -16.70
CA GLU A 449 10.19 22.18 -17.96
C GLU A 449 10.76 23.24 -18.92
N ASP A 450 11.20 24.39 -18.40
CA ASP A 450 11.77 25.48 -19.19
C ASP A 450 13.15 25.07 -19.77
N ILE A 451 14.02 24.44 -18.97
CA ILE A 451 15.30 23.89 -19.44
C ILE A 451 15.05 22.83 -20.52
N GLU A 452 14.09 21.93 -20.32
CA GLU A 452 13.71 20.92 -21.32
C GLU A 452 13.30 21.57 -22.64
N SER A 453 12.42 22.58 -22.57
CA SER A 453 11.91 23.26 -23.76
C SER A 453 12.98 24.03 -24.52
N ARG A 454 13.97 24.61 -23.81
CA ARG A 454 15.01 25.47 -24.39
C ARG A 454 16.24 24.71 -24.88
N THR A 455 16.56 23.59 -24.24
CA THR A 455 17.80 22.83 -24.52
C THR A 455 17.54 21.51 -25.22
N ASN A 456 16.28 21.02 -25.22
CA ASN A 456 15.92 19.67 -25.67
C ASN A 456 16.64 18.56 -24.88
N LEU A 457 17.17 18.87 -23.70
CA LEU A 457 17.73 17.92 -22.74
C LEU A 457 16.65 17.55 -21.73
N SER A 458 16.55 16.28 -21.33
CA SER A 458 15.63 15.92 -20.26
C SER A 458 16.14 16.41 -18.91
N THR A 459 15.22 16.83 -18.06
CA THR A 459 15.49 17.20 -16.67
C THR A 459 14.70 16.34 -15.73
N GLU A 460 15.32 15.96 -14.62
CA GLU A 460 14.66 15.11 -13.64
C GLU A 460 15.18 15.42 -12.25
N ILE A 461 14.26 15.67 -11.33
CA ILE A 461 14.58 15.75 -9.91
C ILE A 461 14.99 14.34 -9.49
N PHE A 462 16.25 14.16 -9.11
CA PHE A 462 16.81 12.85 -8.76
C PHE A 462 16.72 12.60 -7.26
N HIS A 463 17.00 13.63 -6.46
CA HIS A 463 16.97 13.54 -5.01
C HIS A 463 16.51 14.87 -4.43
N LEU A 464 15.66 14.81 -3.41
CA LEU A 464 15.16 15.94 -2.66
C LEU A 464 15.19 15.57 -1.19
N ASP A 465 15.87 16.39 -0.41
CA ASP A 465 15.75 16.42 1.03
C ASP A 465 15.19 17.78 1.46
N GLY A 466 13.90 17.79 1.81
CA GLY A 466 13.15 18.97 2.21
C GLY A 466 13.27 19.31 3.71
N MET A 467 12.50 20.31 4.13
CA MET A 467 12.57 20.87 5.49
C MET A 467 11.92 19.96 6.55
N VAL A 468 12.50 19.96 7.76
CA VAL A 468 11.90 19.30 8.94
C VAL A 468 10.56 19.99 9.25
N THR A 469 9.51 19.19 9.42
CA THR A 469 8.20 19.70 9.82
C THR A 469 8.31 20.32 11.21
N LYS A 470 7.93 21.60 11.34
CA LYS A 470 7.79 22.23 12.65
C LYS A 470 6.49 21.72 13.29
N PRO A 471 6.52 21.25 14.55
CA PRO A 471 5.31 20.81 15.23
C PRO A 471 4.33 21.98 15.38
N ILE A 472 3.05 21.73 15.12
CA ILE A 472 1.98 22.68 15.41
C ILE A 472 1.66 22.57 16.90
N MET A 473 1.84 23.66 17.64
CA MET A 473 1.66 23.67 19.10
C MET A 473 0.18 23.72 19.52
N ASP A 474 -0.71 24.20 18.65
CA ASP A 474 -2.12 24.49 18.94
C ASP A 474 -3.08 23.73 18.00
N PHE A 475 -2.95 22.39 17.91
CA PHE A 475 -3.82 21.56 17.09
C PHE A 475 -5.01 20.98 17.89
N GLU A 476 -6.24 21.33 17.50
CA GLU A 476 -7.49 20.81 18.08
C GLU A 476 -8.28 20.02 17.01
N PRO A 477 -8.01 18.72 16.80
CA PRO A 477 -8.73 17.93 15.81
C PRO A 477 -10.20 17.76 16.19
N ARG A 478 -11.08 17.81 15.19
CA ARG A 478 -12.45 17.30 15.37
C ARG A 478 -12.39 15.79 15.58
N MET A 479 -12.80 15.35 16.77
CA MET A 479 -12.98 13.94 17.10
C MET A 479 -14.34 13.48 16.58
N TYR A 480 -14.37 12.49 15.71
CA TYR A 480 -15.62 11.85 15.28
C TYR A 480 -16.00 10.76 16.29
N VAL A 481 -17.22 10.82 16.81
CA VAL A 481 -17.82 9.78 17.66
C VAL A 481 -18.76 8.90 16.84
N GLN A 482 -19.20 7.76 17.39
CA GLN A 482 -20.11 6.85 16.67
C GLN A 482 -21.39 7.56 16.21
N GLU A 483 -21.85 8.56 16.97
CA GLU A 483 -23.02 9.38 16.68
C GLU A 483 -22.83 10.35 15.51
N ASP A 484 -21.59 10.63 15.08
CA ASP A 484 -21.32 11.39 13.86
C ASP A 484 -21.55 10.55 12.58
N TYR A 485 -21.67 9.22 12.71
CA TYR A 485 -21.93 8.30 11.60
C TYR A 485 -23.43 7.95 11.52
N ASP A 486 -23.94 7.86 10.29
CA ASP A 486 -25.28 7.31 10.06
C ASP A 486 -25.27 5.79 10.31
N ASN A 487 -25.69 5.41 11.51
CA ASN A 487 -25.78 4.02 11.92
C ASN A 487 -27.07 3.33 11.45
N ILE A 488 -28.03 4.07 10.88
CA ILE A 488 -29.34 3.53 10.51
C ILE A 488 -29.21 2.38 9.49
N PRO A 489 -28.44 2.49 8.39
CA PRO A 489 -28.32 1.40 7.43
C PRO A 489 -27.73 0.12 8.03
N ALA A 490 -26.73 0.27 8.92
CA ALA A 490 -26.10 -0.85 9.60
C ALA A 490 -27.05 -1.52 10.61
N LEU A 491 -27.82 -0.72 11.36
CA LEU A 491 -28.80 -1.22 12.32
C LEU A 491 -30.01 -1.87 11.62
N GLU A 492 -30.49 -1.28 10.52
CA GLU A 492 -31.52 -1.89 9.68
C GLU A 492 -31.04 -3.23 9.10
N GLN A 493 -29.81 -3.28 8.58
CA GLN A 493 -29.23 -4.52 8.09
C GLN A 493 -29.11 -5.54 9.23
N TYR A 494 -28.55 -5.15 10.37
CA TYR A 494 -28.38 -6.01 11.55
C TYR A 494 -29.71 -6.60 12.02
N SER A 495 -30.75 -5.77 12.11
CA SER A 495 -32.08 -6.19 12.58
C SER A 495 -32.83 -7.11 11.62
N LYS A 496 -32.41 -7.17 10.35
CA LYS A 496 -32.98 -8.05 9.34
C LYS A 496 -32.23 -9.38 9.27
N GLN A 497 -31.02 -9.49 9.82
CA GLN A 497 -30.21 -10.70 9.74
C GLN A 497 -30.99 -11.93 10.22
N LEU A 498 -30.88 -13.01 9.44
CA LEU A 498 -31.48 -14.29 9.79
C LEU A 498 -30.46 -15.40 9.59
N PRO A 499 -29.82 -15.88 10.66
CA PRO A 499 -28.97 -17.05 10.60
C PRO A 499 -29.84 -18.30 10.43
N LEU A 500 -29.36 -19.19 9.57
CA LEU A 500 -30.02 -20.40 9.10
C LEU A 500 -29.19 -21.66 9.37
N GLY A 501 -27.98 -21.49 9.89
CA GLY A 501 -27.10 -22.58 10.29
C GLY A 501 -25.73 -22.10 10.71
N SER A 502 -24.93 -23.02 11.23
CA SER A 502 -23.55 -22.83 11.64
C SER A 502 -22.63 -23.61 10.70
N GLN A 503 -21.48 -23.03 10.37
CA GLN A 503 -20.40 -23.72 9.68
C GLN A 503 -19.11 -23.59 10.49
N SER A 504 -18.31 -24.66 10.54
CA SER A 504 -16.96 -24.61 11.06
C SER A 504 -15.95 -25.16 10.06
N ILE A 505 -14.82 -24.48 9.96
CA ILE A 505 -13.65 -24.95 9.23
C ILE A 505 -12.59 -25.32 10.26
N CYS A 506 -12.28 -26.61 10.33
CA CYS A 506 -11.28 -27.13 11.24
C CYS A 506 -10.07 -27.62 10.47
N GLN A 507 -8.87 -27.23 10.91
CA GLN A 507 -7.60 -27.69 10.34
C GLN A 507 -6.90 -28.55 11.39
N LEU A 508 -6.66 -29.81 11.02
CA LEU A 508 -6.04 -30.81 11.86
C LEU A 508 -4.65 -31.14 11.32
N GLN A 509 -3.69 -31.27 12.24
CA GLN A 509 -2.37 -31.80 11.92
C GLN A 509 -2.02 -32.98 12.81
N PHE A 510 -1.60 -34.04 12.13
CA PHE A 510 -1.15 -35.27 12.73
C PHE A 510 0.30 -35.13 13.17
N LYS A 511 0.56 -35.25 14.48
CA LYS A 511 1.92 -35.39 14.99
C LYS A 511 2.45 -36.75 14.55
N ARG A 512 3.46 -36.71 13.69
CA ARG A 512 4.13 -37.87 13.09
C ARG A 512 4.31 -39.00 14.12
N SER A 513 3.52 -40.06 13.96
CA SER A 513 3.67 -41.33 14.65
C SER A 513 3.92 -42.43 13.61
N ASN A 514 4.30 -43.64 14.01
CA ASN A 514 4.49 -44.76 13.09
C ASN A 514 3.19 -45.20 12.37
N ASN A 515 2.03 -44.61 12.69
CA ASN A 515 0.76 -44.92 12.08
C ASN A 515 0.54 -44.07 10.83
N LEU A 516 0.28 -44.73 9.69
CA LEU A 516 -0.14 -44.07 8.46
C LEU A 516 -1.63 -43.72 8.54
N ILE A 517 -1.96 -42.47 8.20
CA ILE A 517 -3.35 -42.05 7.97
C ILE A 517 -3.81 -42.65 6.64
N THR A 518 -5.01 -43.21 6.62
CA THR A 518 -5.67 -43.68 5.39
C THR A 518 -7.05 -43.05 5.24
N SER A 519 -7.50 -42.88 4.00
CA SER A 519 -8.87 -42.46 3.65
C SER A 519 -9.94 -43.28 4.40
N SER A 520 -9.78 -44.60 4.47
CA SER A 520 -10.68 -45.49 5.22
C SER A 520 -10.71 -45.16 6.71
N SER A 521 -9.55 -44.95 7.35
CA SER A 521 -9.50 -44.61 8.78
C SER A 521 -10.21 -43.28 9.07
N LEU A 522 -10.06 -42.29 8.17
CA LEU A 522 -10.73 -41.00 8.26
C LEU A 522 -12.25 -41.14 8.07
N ALA A 523 -12.69 -41.94 7.10
CA ALA A 523 -14.11 -42.19 6.84
C ALA A 523 -14.79 -42.91 8.02
N ASP A 524 -14.11 -43.91 8.61
CA ASP A 524 -14.57 -44.61 9.81
C ASP A 524 -14.70 -43.65 11.00
N ALA A 525 -13.72 -42.75 11.18
CA ALA A 525 -13.75 -41.75 12.24
C ALA A 525 -14.90 -40.73 12.06
N VAL A 526 -15.16 -40.27 10.83
CA VAL A 526 -16.32 -39.41 10.52
C VAL A 526 -17.62 -40.16 10.83
N GLY A 527 -17.75 -41.39 10.34
CA GLY A 527 -18.94 -42.21 10.55
C GLY A 527 -19.18 -42.53 12.03
N PHE A 528 -18.13 -42.69 12.83
CA PHE A 528 -18.23 -42.87 14.28
C PHE A 528 -18.69 -41.58 14.98
N ALA A 529 -18.06 -40.44 14.66
CA ALA A 529 -18.41 -39.15 15.26
C ALA A 529 -19.88 -38.79 15.00
N LEU A 530 -20.35 -38.98 13.77
CA LEU A 530 -21.73 -38.68 13.40
C LEU A 530 -22.73 -39.64 14.06
N ARG A 531 -22.44 -40.95 14.15
CA ARG A 531 -23.34 -41.94 14.80
C ARG A 531 -23.51 -41.73 16.31
N LEU A 532 -22.53 -41.10 16.97
CA LEU A 532 -22.64 -40.78 18.39
C LEU A 532 -23.57 -39.61 18.67
N LYS A 533 -23.62 -38.63 17.76
CA LYS A 533 -24.40 -37.39 17.93
C LYS A 533 -25.76 -37.42 17.24
N PHE A 534 -25.84 -38.08 16.09
CA PHE A 534 -27.01 -38.07 15.20
C PHE A 534 -27.59 -39.47 15.03
N THR A 535 -28.91 -39.54 14.88
CA THR A 535 -29.63 -40.82 14.81
C THR A 535 -29.42 -41.57 13.50
N SER A 536 -29.12 -40.86 12.41
CA SER A 536 -28.91 -41.48 11.10
C SER A 536 -27.91 -40.70 10.25
N ILE A 537 -26.96 -41.43 9.68
CA ILE A 537 -26.14 -40.96 8.56
C ILE A 537 -26.89 -41.36 7.30
N GLN A 538 -27.20 -40.39 6.45
CA GLN A 538 -27.94 -40.64 5.22
C GLN A 538 -27.03 -41.03 4.06
N GLU A 539 -25.81 -40.51 4.05
CA GLU A 539 -24.80 -40.81 3.03
C GLU A 539 -23.39 -40.65 3.61
N LEU A 540 -22.49 -41.57 3.21
CA LEU A 540 -21.06 -41.48 3.46
C LEU A 540 -20.35 -41.96 2.20
N SER A 541 -19.67 -41.05 1.50
CA SER A 541 -18.91 -41.34 0.28
C SER A 541 -17.46 -40.93 0.44
N VAL A 542 -16.58 -41.65 -0.25
CA VAL A 542 -15.13 -41.42 -0.26
C VAL A 542 -14.70 -41.35 -1.72
N THR A 543 -13.97 -40.30 -2.08
CA THR A 543 -13.37 -40.12 -3.41
C THR A 543 -11.86 -40.04 -3.26
N GLU A 544 -11.13 -40.99 -3.85
CA GLU A 544 -9.65 -41.10 -3.78
C GLU A 544 -8.97 -40.64 -5.08
N GLU A 545 -9.72 -40.16 -6.07
CA GLU A 545 -9.21 -39.82 -7.42
C GLU A 545 -8.52 -38.44 -7.48
N VAL A 546 -8.15 -37.86 -6.34
CA VAL A 546 -7.63 -36.48 -6.23
C VAL A 546 -6.23 -36.49 -5.61
N GLY A 547 -5.21 -36.63 -6.46
CA GLY A 547 -3.80 -36.66 -6.05
C GLY A 547 -3.50 -37.87 -5.15
N ASP A 548 -2.67 -37.65 -4.12
CA ASP A 548 -2.35 -38.65 -3.10
C ASP A 548 -3.37 -38.66 -1.94
N GLY A 549 -4.39 -37.81 -2.04
CA GLY A 549 -5.34 -37.51 -0.98
C GLY A 549 -6.69 -38.20 -1.12
N ALA A 550 -7.66 -37.74 -0.33
CA ALA A 550 -9.05 -38.15 -0.45
C ALA A 550 -10.01 -37.04 0.00
N LEU A 551 -11.20 -37.06 -0.58
CA LEU A 551 -12.34 -36.29 -0.11
C LEU A 551 -13.40 -37.24 0.46
N ILE A 552 -13.83 -36.98 1.69
CA ILE A 552 -14.87 -37.76 2.37
C ILE A 552 -16.06 -36.85 2.58
N VAL A 553 -17.23 -37.29 2.14
CA VAL A 553 -18.47 -36.52 2.23
C VAL A 553 -19.47 -37.33 3.06
N ALA A 554 -19.96 -36.74 4.14
CA ALA A 554 -20.99 -37.33 4.98
C ALA A 554 -22.20 -36.39 5.06
N LEU A 555 -23.38 -36.89 4.70
CA LEU A 555 -24.64 -36.17 4.80
C LEU A 555 -25.53 -36.80 5.88
N PHE A 556 -26.17 -35.96 6.68
CA PHE A 556 -27.12 -36.36 7.73
C PHE A 556 -28.27 -35.35 7.81
N SER A 557 -29.32 -35.66 8.59
CA SER A 557 -30.53 -34.83 8.66
C SER A 557 -30.25 -33.39 9.07
N GLU A 558 -29.30 -33.19 9.98
CA GLU A 558 -29.00 -31.90 10.57
C GLU A 558 -27.87 -31.15 9.85
N GLY A 559 -27.27 -31.69 8.78
CA GLY A 559 -26.18 -31.02 8.06
C GLY A 559 -25.24 -31.92 7.27
N HIS A 560 -23.97 -31.54 7.21
CA HIS A 560 -22.93 -32.34 6.55
C HIS A 560 -21.55 -32.16 7.17
N VAL A 561 -20.67 -33.12 6.90
CA VAL A 561 -19.23 -33.04 7.15
C VAL A 561 -18.51 -33.39 5.84
N ILE A 562 -17.64 -32.50 5.38
CA ILE A 562 -16.73 -32.75 4.27
C ILE A 562 -15.31 -32.73 4.81
N VAL A 563 -14.57 -33.83 4.64
CA VAL A 563 -13.17 -33.95 5.07
C VAL A 563 -12.28 -34.00 3.83
N SER A 564 -11.35 -33.06 3.75
CA SER A 564 -10.30 -33.00 2.74
C SER A 564 -8.98 -33.46 3.35
N TRP A 565 -8.37 -34.50 2.79
CA TRP A 565 -7.08 -35.01 3.23
C TRP A 565 -6.09 -34.95 2.08
N GLY A 566 -5.02 -34.16 2.23
CA GLY A 566 -4.04 -33.91 1.17
C GLY A 566 -2.99 -35.00 0.96
N GLY A 567 -3.20 -36.23 1.45
CA GLY A 567 -2.25 -37.35 1.31
C GLY A 567 -1.06 -37.33 2.28
N SER A 568 -1.09 -36.46 3.30
CA SER A 568 -0.01 -36.35 4.29
C SER A 568 -0.52 -36.15 5.72
N ASP A 569 0.10 -35.27 6.49
CA ASP A 569 -0.16 -35.04 7.91
C ASP A 569 -1.31 -34.05 8.17
N ARG A 570 -1.86 -33.42 7.14
CA ARG A 570 -2.89 -32.38 7.26
C ARG A 570 -4.25 -32.87 6.77
N VAL A 571 -5.29 -32.60 7.56
CA VAL A 571 -6.69 -32.86 7.25
C VAL A 571 -7.49 -31.60 7.55
N ASP A 572 -8.34 -31.16 6.62
CA ASP A 572 -9.28 -30.07 6.86
C ASP A 572 -10.72 -30.62 6.88
N MET A 573 -11.51 -30.19 7.85
CA MET A 573 -12.92 -30.55 7.98
C MET A 573 -13.79 -29.31 7.80
N ASN A 574 -14.73 -29.36 6.86
CA ASN A 574 -15.82 -28.41 6.71
C ASN A 574 -17.08 -29.04 7.31
N VAL A 575 -17.51 -28.54 8.46
CA VAL A 575 -18.67 -29.03 9.20
C VAL A 575 -19.77 -27.99 9.09
N PHE A 576 -20.99 -28.41 8.76
CA PHE A 576 -22.15 -27.54 8.74
C PHE A 576 -23.31 -28.20 9.46
N THR A 577 -24.05 -27.42 10.24
CA THR A 577 -25.31 -27.85 10.83
C THR A 577 -26.39 -26.77 10.73
N TYR A 578 -27.65 -27.16 10.57
CA TYR A 578 -28.78 -26.24 10.60
C TYR A 578 -29.05 -25.70 12.01
N ASN A 579 -28.68 -26.46 13.04
CA ASN A 579 -28.85 -26.08 14.44
C ASN A 579 -27.56 -25.49 15.02
N GLU A 580 -27.57 -24.18 15.29
CA GLU A 580 -26.43 -23.46 15.87
C GLU A 580 -26.03 -23.94 17.29
N ASP A 581 -26.89 -24.66 18.01
CA ASP A 581 -26.58 -25.19 19.34
C ASP A 581 -25.58 -26.35 19.31
N ILE A 582 -25.35 -26.94 18.13
CA ILE A 582 -24.39 -28.03 17.96
C ILE A 582 -22.98 -27.46 18.01
N LYS A 583 -22.19 -27.89 18.99
CA LYS A 583 -20.81 -27.43 19.19
C LYS A 583 -19.88 -28.25 18.33
N HIS A 584 -19.64 -27.85 17.08
CA HIS A 584 -18.85 -28.61 16.11
C HIS A 584 -17.51 -29.11 16.67
N GLY A 585 -16.78 -28.26 17.41
CA GLY A 585 -15.53 -28.63 18.07
C GLY A 585 -15.68 -29.81 19.04
N ASN A 586 -16.64 -29.75 19.96
CA ASN A 586 -16.81 -30.76 21.01
C ASN A 586 -17.59 -31.99 20.54
N ASP A 587 -18.66 -31.78 19.79
CA ASP A 587 -19.62 -32.81 19.42
C ASP A 587 -19.15 -33.64 18.22
N ILE A 588 -18.29 -33.09 17.36
CA ILE A 588 -17.86 -33.73 16.11
C ILE A 588 -16.34 -33.85 16.03
N VAL A 589 -15.61 -32.73 16.08
CA VAL A 589 -14.14 -32.72 15.85
C VAL A 589 -13.38 -33.48 16.94
N ASN A 590 -13.70 -33.25 18.22
CA ASN A 590 -13.06 -33.96 19.33
C ASN A 590 -13.35 -35.47 19.29
N VAL A 591 -14.57 -35.84 18.89
CA VAL A 591 -14.97 -37.25 18.74
C VAL A 591 -14.22 -37.88 17.57
N PHE A 592 -14.12 -37.19 16.43
CA PHE A 592 -13.32 -37.61 15.27
C PHE A 592 -11.85 -37.83 15.65
N THR A 593 -11.21 -36.84 16.28
CA THR A 593 -9.79 -36.93 16.67
C THR A 593 -9.51 -37.99 17.73
N SER A 594 -10.51 -38.36 18.56
CA SER A 594 -10.39 -39.48 19.50
C SER A 594 -10.26 -40.85 18.81
N GLN A 595 -10.79 -40.99 17.59
CA GLN A 595 -10.69 -42.24 16.81
C GLN A 595 -9.33 -42.41 16.14
N ILE A 596 -8.61 -41.30 15.93
CA ILE A 596 -7.28 -41.30 15.32
C ILE A 596 -6.32 -40.52 16.22
N PRO A 597 -5.82 -41.16 17.30
CA PRO A 597 -4.91 -40.52 18.24
C PRO A 597 -3.67 -39.96 17.52
N GLY A 598 -3.38 -38.68 17.72
CA GLY A 598 -2.22 -38.00 17.13
C GLY A 598 -2.57 -36.70 16.40
N PHE A 599 -3.84 -36.49 16.02
CA PHE A 599 -4.31 -35.21 15.52
C PHE A 599 -4.31 -34.13 16.61
N ASN A 600 -3.94 -32.92 16.20
CA ASN A 600 -4.13 -31.70 16.97
C ASN A 600 -4.91 -30.71 16.11
N VAL A 601 -5.88 -30.03 16.71
CA VAL A 601 -6.56 -28.90 16.08
C VAL A 601 -5.59 -27.73 16.03
N ILE A 602 -5.20 -27.30 14.84
CA ILE A 602 -4.39 -26.09 14.64
C ILE A 602 -5.30 -24.87 14.59
N LEU A 603 -6.42 -25.03 13.88
CA LEU A 603 -7.39 -23.96 13.64
C LEU A 603 -8.80 -24.52 13.74
N LEU A 604 -9.68 -23.76 14.36
CA LEU A 604 -11.12 -23.97 14.32
C LEU A 604 -11.75 -22.59 14.13
N ASP A 605 -12.27 -22.34 12.95
CA ASP A 605 -13.02 -21.13 12.63
C ASP A 605 -14.51 -21.47 12.58
N GLU A 606 -15.36 -20.66 13.21
CA GLU A 606 -16.81 -20.87 13.27
C GLU A 606 -17.52 -19.62 12.75
N GLN A 607 -18.52 -19.83 11.90
CA GLN A 607 -19.23 -18.74 11.22
C GLN A 607 -20.71 -19.08 11.00
N PRO A 608 -21.61 -18.09 11.08
CA PRO A 608 -23.01 -18.30 10.75
C PRO A 608 -23.22 -18.31 9.22
N ARG A 609 -24.27 -19.00 8.80
CA ARG A 609 -24.84 -18.94 7.45
C ARG A 609 -26.24 -18.38 7.52
N GLY A 610 -26.68 -17.63 6.52
CA GLY A 610 -27.98 -16.96 6.60
C GLY A 610 -28.23 -15.96 5.48
N VAL A 611 -29.29 -15.18 5.66
CA VAL A 611 -29.72 -14.13 4.73
C VAL A 611 -29.61 -12.74 5.36
N HIS A 612 -29.72 -11.72 4.51
CA HIS A 612 -29.55 -10.29 4.76
C HIS A 612 -28.10 -9.84 4.96
N ARG A 613 -27.19 -10.30 4.10
CA ARG A 613 -25.78 -9.89 3.95
C ARG A 613 -24.85 -10.39 5.05
N VAL A 614 -24.30 -9.51 5.88
CA VAL A 614 -23.41 -9.89 6.99
C VAL A 614 -24.29 -10.56 8.03
N ILE A 615 -23.97 -11.78 8.45
CA ILE A 615 -24.81 -12.54 9.38
C ILE A 615 -24.04 -12.74 10.68
N ASN A 616 -24.72 -12.59 11.82
CA ASN A 616 -24.25 -12.98 13.14
C ASN A 616 -24.94 -14.28 13.60
N PHE A 617 -24.36 -14.98 14.57
CA PHE A 617 -25.05 -16.12 15.19
C PHE A 617 -26.30 -15.64 15.92
N SER A 618 -27.31 -16.52 16.02
CA SER A 618 -28.56 -16.25 16.71
C SER A 618 -28.34 -15.74 18.14
N LYS A 619 -27.36 -16.32 18.84
CA LYS A 619 -26.99 -15.94 20.21
C LYS A 619 -26.40 -14.53 20.32
N ASP A 620 -25.79 -14.02 19.24
CA ASP A 620 -25.10 -12.71 19.22
C ASP A 620 -26.02 -11.59 18.75
N MET A 621 -27.16 -11.92 18.12
CA MET A 621 -28.14 -10.93 17.65
C MET A 621 -29.02 -10.36 18.78
N GLY A 622 -29.05 -11.03 19.95
CA GLY A 622 -30.01 -10.72 21.00
C GLY A 622 -31.47 -10.78 20.49
N SER A 623 -32.39 -10.12 21.19
CA SER A 623 -33.79 -10.00 20.73
C SER A 623 -34.05 -8.72 19.93
N ARG A 624 -33.04 -8.21 19.22
CA ARG A 624 -33.07 -6.87 18.60
C ARG A 624 -34.02 -6.88 17.40
N THR A 625 -35.21 -6.34 17.58
CA THR A 625 -36.22 -6.14 16.53
C THR A 625 -35.92 -4.82 15.81
N PRO A 626 -36.16 -4.68 14.49
CA PRO A 626 -36.00 -3.40 13.80
C PRO A 626 -36.80 -2.29 14.50
N GLY A 627 -36.14 -1.21 14.93
CA GLY A 627 -36.74 -0.12 15.71
C GLY A 627 -36.93 -0.38 17.20
N CYS A 628 -36.54 -1.56 17.72
CA CYS A 628 -36.70 -1.96 19.12
C CYS A 628 -35.40 -2.56 19.68
N TRP A 629 -34.49 -1.69 20.12
CA TRP A 629 -33.29 -2.11 20.85
C TRP A 629 -32.84 -1.04 21.83
N ASP A 630 -32.00 -1.49 22.77
CA ASP A 630 -31.23 -0.61 23.63
C ASP A 630 -29.89 -0.30 22.97
N THR A 631 -29.56 0.99 22.89
CA THR A 631 -28.33 1.54 22.32
C THR A 631 -27.14 1.29 23.25
N TYR A 632 -27.38 1.24 24.56
CA TYR A 632 -26.34 1.10 25.57
C TYR A 632 -26.64 -0.11 26.46
N ASP A 633 -25.61 -0.90 26.78
CA ASP A 633 -25.76 -2.05 27.68
C ASP A 633 -26.30 -1.64 29.05
N MET A 634 -26.04 -0.39 29.49
CA MET A 634 -26.48 0.15 30.78
C MET A 634 -28.00 0.37 30.88
N CYS A 635 -28.72 0.31 29.76
CA CYS A 635 -30.16 0.59 29.71
C CYS A 635 -30.97 -0.28 30.67
N HIS A 636 -30.62 -1.57 30.83
CA HIS A 636 -31.32 -2.46 31.77
C HIS A 636 -31.15 -2.02 33.23
N VAL A 637 -29.99 -1.49 33.59
CA VAL A 637 -29.71 -0.97 34.95
C VAL A 637 -30.56 0.26 35.22
N PHE A 638 -30.55 1.23 34.31
CA PHE A 638 -31.33 2.47 34.48
C PHE A 638 -32.83 2.22 34.44
N ALA A 639 -33.31 1.33 33.58
CA ALA A 639 -34.71 0.92 33.58
C ALA A 639 -35.11 0.28 34.91
N SER A 640 -34.26 -0.59 35.48
CA SER A 640 -34.52 -1.20 36.81
C SER A 640 -34.53 -0.18 37.96
N GLN A 641 -33.90 0.99 37.77
CA GLN A 641 -33.91 2.11 38.72
C GLN A 641 -35.13 3.03 38.55
N GLY A 642 -35.97 2.80 37.54
CA GLY A 642 -37.17 3.59 37.27
C GLY A 642 -36.97 4.78 36.32
N ASP A 643 -35.77 4.94 35.74
CA ASP A 643 -35.40 6.09 34.89
C ASP A 643 -36.21 6.18 33.58
N CYS A 644 -36.95 5.12 33.22
CA CYS A 644 -37.88 5.15 32.09
C CYS A 644 -39.16 5.95 32.37
N ASN A 645 -39.60 6.03 33.62
CA ASN A 645 -40.91 6.58 33.94
C ASN A 645 -40.85 8.06 34.33
N GLU A 646 -39.81 8.44 35.09
CA GLU A 646 -39.67 9.76 35.71
C GLU A 646 -38.20 10.19 35.82
N GLY A 647 -37.95 11.51 35.92
CA GLY A 647 -36.62 12.09 36.11
C GLY A 647 -35.95 12.62 34.84
N ASP A 648 -34.80 13.28 35.02
CA ASP A 648 -34.07 14.01 33.98
C ASP A 648 -33.54 13.09 32.85
N ARG A 649 -33.52 11.78 33.09
CA ARG A 649 -33.04 10.78 32.14
C ARG A 649 -34.13 10.19 31.26
N LYS A 650 -35.41 10.44 31.54
CA LYS A 650 -36.52 9.83 30.80
C LYS A 650 -36.41 10.03 29.29
N GLU A 651 -36.12 11.25 28.84
CA GLU A 651 -36.03 11.55 27.41
C GLU A 651 -34.83 10.85 26.75
N TRP A 652 -33.69 10.79 27.44
CA TRP A 652 -32.52 10.04 27.00
C TRP A 652 -32.81 8.52 26.97
N MET A 653 -33.42 7.98 28.02
CA MET A 653 -33.85 6.59 28.11
C MET A 653 -34.84 6.23 27.01
N HIS A 654 -35.81 7.09 26.71
CA HIS A 654 -36.76 6.84 25.65
C HIS A 654 -36.13 6.87 24.27
N LYS A 655 -35.13 7.74 24.06
CA LYS A 655 -34.40 7.86 22.79
C LYS A 655 -33.41 6.72 22.56
N HIS A 656 -32.82 6.18 23.64
CA HIS A 656 -31.68 5.26 23.53
C HIS A 656 -31.98 3.86 24.08
N CYS A 657 -33.00 3.66 24.91
CA CYS A 657 -33.29 2.42 25.63
C CYS A 657 -34.72 1.92 25.36
N HIS A 658 -35.11 1.86 24.08
CA HIS A 658 -36.47 1.54 23.66
C HIS A 658 -36.97 0.19 24.19
N LYS A 659 -36.08 -0.81 24.26
CA LYS A 659 -36.44 -2.15 24.72
C LYS A 659 -36.53 -2.20 26.24
N SER A 660 -35.54 -1.67 26.95
CA SER A 660 -35.52 -1.66 28.42
C SER A 660 -36.66 -0.81 29.02
N CYS A 661 -37.16 0.18 28.28
CA CYS A 661 -38.30 0.99 28.70
C CYS A 661 -39.66 0.51 28.17
N ASP A 662 -39.74 -0.69 27.58
CA ASP A 662 -40.96 -1.25 27.00
C ASP A 662 -41.68 -0.31 26.00
N ILE A 663 -40.90 0.50 25.28
CA ILE A 663 -41.41 1.48 24.29
C ILE A 663 -41.66 0.80 22.93
N CYS A 664 -41.11 -0.39 22.75
CA CYS A 664 -41.30 -1.16 21.54
C CYS A 664 -42.78 -1.50 21.33
N THR A 665 -43.39 -0.89 20.33
CA THR A 665 -44.74 -1.28 19.90
C THR A 665 -44.71 -2.73 19.44
N SER A 666 -45.61 -3.56 19.96
CA SER A 666 -45.86 -4.90 19.45
C SER A 666 -46.36 -4.82 18.01
N SER A 667 -45.45 -4.86 17.04
CA SER A 667 -45.74 -4.92 15.61
C SER A 667 -45.78 -6.37 15.13
#